data_AF-A0A814ZCW6-F1
#
_entry.id   AF-A0A814ZCW6-F1
#
_cell.length_a   1.000
_cell.length_b   1.000
_cell.length_c   1.000
_cell.angle_alpha   90.00
_cell.angle_beta   90.00
_cell.angle_gamma   90.00
#
_symmetry.space_group_name_H-M   'P 1'
#
loop_
_entity.id
_entity.type
_entity.pdbx_description
1 polymer ?
#
loop_
_entity_poly.entity_id
_entity_poly.type
_entity_poly.pdbx_seq_one_letter_code
_entity_poly.pdbx_strand_id
1 'polypeptide(L)'
;IYVRPQNPDHKVGCGKCGYVGHLTYQCRNFLQSNPSKEVVLDISSTSSPSSEDEYITPLQALNREELKTQEVKEEDKQRKKKDTDKREKHKIIKKKKDRKRRRSPSPSSSSESELDKKYRSKQKHRSRSSLSTSSSSEQHPKPQNLISEPYFAYNDVNLRSLVLQNWTFSRNFSMTQDDLTKYSQFFLSIDQIDTITTIELNQCIVGTTQNMFVKYELNLTATTCQLKLNNTLNIHFQSPIVYARGKANEYNYEVPPNCTVDLQNGECHVQFMRKEPCSFSWDWGPAFAPIGITGDIFLLATDGKNVSDFDISNLNVMEFDDSNWIINLKLKLSAPLDLYQQDIFQFQLLNTDWSYKMKLTQDNIVVNNSEDNYIYAQFKLKVPINYVELWWPNGYGEQNLYNFQIKYGTIKKVKRIGFRTIRLVQDTYPAPVKGLSFYFEINNTTKIFVKGSNWIPADAFQERITKDYIRQLLMSTKEANMNMLRVWGGGVYEQDYFYDIADEYGIMIWQDFMFACSMYPVDLEFLTNVHNEVVYQVGRLNSHPSIVVWSGNNENEAALSGNWYGTNKNRTLYENDYVFLYVHDIRAVVQDLDKSRPFLVSSPSNGLESEQEGYVAKNPYDPLYGDVHYYNYNIDTWNYTYYPITRFLSEVGVQSLPSLETWSQITNDSTDNGYWSELMIQRQHRGGGLEEMMVEIMHNLPLPVTTNTTRNFTQLIYLTQINQAMTIKTVSDQCRRHSSISQMDQVTSQGNTMGIMYWQLNDIWQAPTWSSLEYGGKWKMSHYYAKQMYQPTYVLPVLEPYLTYDETSKIVVYLINDGNGKNETDETSITIQCAVHDFEQFNPRTKFIFMATIKEQMMDTQVIYQVPYQKLIQRAKCQNETQCLFRCSYLSDMNDTNDAYEQYLLFTHPKSYKLQDPQLSIVSVTTRTADMMSFDIKIQVERPALFVWLDIVGVKGRFNHNGFHLFEHEKIVTYYTWMPSTVEDIKNKLLFTTLYDLTM
;
A
#
# COMPACT_ATOMS: atom_id res chain seq x y z
N ILE A 1 -1.54 -25.53 15.20
CA ILE A 1 -1.47 -24.76 16.46
C ILE A 1 -2.90 -24.55 16.90
N TYR A 2 -3.25 -24.84 18.16
CA TYR A 2 -4.55 -24.56 18.75
C TYR A 2 -4.45 -23.22 19.49
N VAL A 3 -5.45 -22.36 19.34
CA VAL A 3 -5.46 -21.05 20.00
C VAL A 3 -6.55 -21.05 21.07
N ARG A 4 -6.21 -20.55 22.27
CA ARG A 4 -7.16 -20.43 23.38
C ARG A 4 -6.91 -19.12 24.13
N PRO A 5 -7.94 -18.35 24.47
CA PRO A 5 -7.80 -17.29 25.46
C PRO A 5 -7.58 -17.91 26.84
N GLN A 6 -6.91 -17.18 27.73
CA GLN A 6 -6.68 -17.63 29.10
C GLN A 6 -7.97 -17.66 29.95
N ASN A 7 -9.06 -17.04 29.49
CA ASN A 7 -10.37 -17.06 30.13
C ASN A 7 -11.37 -17.92 29.32
N PRO A 8 -11.97 -19.01 29.87
CA PRO A 8 -12.61 -20.07 29.10
C PRO A 8 -13.98 -19.75 28.45
N ASP A 9 -14.52 -18.55 28.62
CA ASP A 9 -15.88 -18.20 28.17
C ASP A 9 -15.99 -17.79 26.68
N HIS A 10 -14.88 -17.67 25.96
CA HIS A 10 -14.89 -17.35 24.53
C HIS A 10 -13.90 -18.25 23.77
N LYS A 11 -14.35 -18.98 22.75
CA LYS A 11 -13.46 -19.70 21.82
C LYS A 11 -13.46 -18.93 20.51
N VAL A 12 -12.31 -18.48 20.02
CA VAL A 12 -12.20 -17.77 18.74
C VAL A 12 -10.92 -18.22 18.03
N GLY A 13 -11.04 -18.61 16.77
CA GLY A 13 -9.92 -19.01 15.92
C GLY A 13 -10.38 -19.76 14.66
N CYS A 14 -9.63 -19.61 13.57
CA CYS A 14 -9.77 -20.38 12.33
C CYS A 14 -9.84 -21.88 12.65
N GLY A 15 -10.83 -22.60 12.10
CA GLY A 15 -11.05 -24.02 12.40
C GLY A 15 -9.89 -24.96 11.99
N LYS A 16 -8.92 -24.47 11.19
CA LYS A 16 -7.73 -25.21 10.74
C LYS A 16 -6.45 -24.86 11.51
N CYS A 17 -6.17 -23.57 11.72
CA CYS A 17 -4.92 -23.09 12.33
C CYS A 17 -5.08 -22.32 13.65
N GLY A 18 -6.32 -22.05 14.08
CA GLY A 18 -6.63 -21.33 15.30
C GLY A 18 -6.46 -19.81 15.24
N TYR A 19 -5.94 -19.25 14.14
CA TYR A 19 -5.70 -17.80 14.04
C TYR A 19 -6.99 -16.98 14.07
N VAL A 20 -6.97 -15.83 14.76
CA VAL A 20 -8.05 -14.84 14.73
C VAL A 20 -7.84 -13.97 13.48
N GLY A 21 -8.88 -13.73 12.67
CA GLY A 21 -8.76 -12.87 11.48
C GLY A 21 -8.84 -13.56 10.11
N HIS A 22 -8.97 -14.89 9.98
CA HIS A 22 -9.23 -15.54 8.68
C HIS A 22 -9.97 -16.90 8.77
N LEU A 23 -10.50 -17.38 7.63
CA LEU A 23 -11.34 -18.60 7.51
C LEU A 23 -10.52 -19.88 7.20
N THR A 24 -11.06 -21.05 7.57
CA THR A 24 -10.43 -22.38 7.42
C THR A 24 -9.89 -22.70 6.01
N TYR A 25 -10.57 -22.25 4.95
CA TYR A 25 -10.13 -22.48 3.57
C TYR A 25 -9.04 -21.50 3.10
N GLN A 26 -8.77 -20.45 3.88
CA GLN A 26 -7.74 -19.43 3.62
C GLN A 26 -6.41 -19.74 4.34
N CYS A 27 -6.37 -20.79 5.17
CA CYS A 27 -5.22 -21.17 5.97
C CYS A 27 -4.13 -21.89 5.12
N ARG A 28 -2.96 -21.24 4.98
CA ARG A 28 -1.78 -21.71 4.20
C ARG A 28 -0.69 -22.46 4.99
N ASN A 29 -0.86 -22.73 6.29
CA ASN A 29 0.13 -23.47 7.09
C ASN A 29 0.28 -24.94 6.63
N PHE A 30 1.06 -25.15 5.57
CA PHE A 30 1.63 -26.43 5.18
C PHE A 30 3.07 -26.45 5.70
N LEU A 31 3.36 -27.27 6.71
CA LEU A 31 4.75 -27.64 6.97
C LEU A 31 5.20 -28.54 5.81
N GLN A 32 6.15 -28.07 5.02
CA GLN A 32 6.92 -28.96 4.15
C GLN A 32 7.87 -29.80 5.02
N SER A 33 7.78 -31.12 4.88
CA SER A 33 8.67 -32.05 5.60
C SER A 33 10.04 -32.23 4.94
N ASN A 34 10.35 -31.52 3.85
CA ASN A 34 11.68 -31.54 3.24
C ASN A 34 11.91 -30.34 2.27
N PRO A 35 12.77 -29.36 2.62
CA PRO A 35 13.10 -28.22 1.76
C PRO A 35 14.03 -28.56 0.57
N SER A 36 14.42 -29.82 0.40
CA SER A 36 15.43 -30.25 -0.60
C SER A 36 14.86 -30.83 -1.90
N LYS A 37 13.54 -30.83 -2.11
CA LYS A 37 12.94 -31.30 -3.36
C LYS A 37 12.46 -30.12 -4.19
N GLU A 38 13.31 -29.67 -5.11
CA GLU A 38 12.86 -28.91 -6.28
C GLU A 38 11.87 -29.76 -7.09
N VAL A 39 10.79 -29.13 -7.53
CA VAL A 39 9.86 -29.68 -8.51
C VAL A 39 10.63 -29.81 -9.82
N VAL A 40 11.09 -31.03 -10.11
CA VAL A 40 11.50 -31.43 -11.45
C VAL A 40 10.27 -32.05 -12.10
N LEU A 41 9.68 -31.34 -13.06
CA LEU A 41 8.82 -31.95 -14.07
C LEU A 41 9.69 -32.90 -14.90
N ASP A 42 9.48 -34.20 -14.74
CA ASP A 42 9.90 -35.17 -15.76
C ASP A 42 8.77 -36.16 -16.04
N ILE A 43 8.50 -36.32 -17.32
CA ILE A 43 7.39 -37.04 -17.94
C ILE A 43 8.01 -38.31 -18.52
N SER A 44 7.75 -39.49 -17.95
CA SER A 44 7.72 -40.76 -18.73
C SER A 44 7.22 -41.97 -17.92
N SER A 45 6.24 -42.68 -18.54
CA SER A 45 5.88 -44.11 -18.52
C SER A 45 5.99 -44.92 -17.20
N THR A 46 4.95 -45.61 -16.74
CA THR A 46 4.32 -46.76 -17.44
C THR A 46 2.81 -46.97 -17.18
N SER A 47 2.00 -46.84 -18.24
CA SER A 47 0.83 -47.65 -18.70
C SER A 47 -0.18 -48.35 -17.74
N SER A 48 -1.39 -47.73 -17.65
CA SER A 48 -2.78 -48.23 -17.94
C SER A 48 -3.46 -49.37 -17.14
N PRO A 49 -4.83 -49.49 -17.10
CA PRO A 49 -5.92 -48.48 -17.17
C PRO A 49 -7.06 -48.66 -16.10
N SER A 50 -7.89 -47.63 -15.89
CA SER A 50 -9.38 -47.65 -15.77
C SER A 50 -10.00 -46.74 -14.68
N SER A 51 -11.14 -46.15 -15.10
CA SER A 51 -12.15 -45.30 -14.44
C SER A 51 -11.76 -43.89 -13.99
N GLU A 52 -12.24 -42.95 -14.81
CA GLU A 52 -12.50 -41.54 -14.52
C GLU A 52 -13.34 -41.39 -13.23
N ASP A 53 -12.84 -40.61 -12.28
CA ASP A 53 -13.68 -39.90 -11.33
C ASP A 53 -13.17 -38.45 -11.25
N GLU A 54 -14.06 -37.51 -11.60
CA GLU A 54 -13.83 -36.06 -11.55
C GLU A 54 -13.32 -35.65 -10.17
N TYR A 55 -12.09 -35.14 -10.08
CA TYR A 55 -11.68 -34.36 -8.92
C TYR A 55 -12.38 -33.00 -8.99
N ILE A 56 -13.56 -32.92 -8.38
CA ILE A 56 -14.34 -31.69 -8.25
C ILE A 56 -13.66 -30.84 -7.17
N THR A 57 -13.17 -29.66 -7.54
CA THR A 57 -12.60 -28.72 -6.56
C THR A 57 -13.67 -28.30 -5.54
N PRO A 58 -13.31 -27.94 -4.29
CA PRO A 58 -14.28 -27.50 -3.28
C PRO A 58 -15.16 -26.33 -3.75
N LEU A 59 -14.65 -25.48 -4.64
CA LEU A 59 -15.39 -24.38 -5.25
C LEU A 59 -16.43 -24.86 -6.27
N GLN A 60 -16.10 -25.87 -7.08
CA GLN A 60 -17.06 -26.50 -8.01
C GLN A 60 -18.12 -27.32 -7.26
N ALA A 61 -17.79 -27.92 -6.12
CA ALA A 61 -18.75 -28.58 -5.25
C ALA A 61 -19.71 -27.58 -4.59
N LEU A 62 -19.20 -26.44 -4.11
CA LEU A 62 -20.01 -25.34 -3.57
C LEU A 62 -20.93 -24.74 -4.64
N ASN A 63 -20.44 -24.54 -5.87
CA ASN A 63 -21.26 -24.02 -6.98
C ASN A 63 -22.37 -25.01 -7.38
N ARG A 64 -22.10 -26.33 -7.37
CA ARG A 64 -23.13 -27.36 -7.61
C ARG A 64 -24.18 -27.41 -6.49
N GLU A 65 -23.79 -27.17 -5.23
CA GLU A 65 -24.73 -27.07 -4.10
C GLU A 65 -25.57 -25.79 -4.13
N GLU A 66 -24.97 -24.65 -4.51
CA GLU A 66 -25.70 -23.39 -4.67
C GLU A 66 -26.70 -23.44 -5.82
N LEU A 67 -26.33 -24.03 -6.96
CA LEU A 67 -27.23 -24.24 -8.10
C LEU A 67 -28.43 -25.12 -7.70
N LYS A 68 -28.19 -26.22 -6.99
CA LYS A 68 -29.28 -27.07 -6.46
C LYS A 68 -30.17 -26.33 -5.47
N THR A 69 -29.59 -25.46 -4.64
CA THR A 69 -30.36 -24.67 -3.67
C THR A 69 -31.18 -23.58 -4.35
N GLN A 70 -30.68 -23.01 -5.46
CA GLN A 70 -31.41 -22.06 -6.29
C GLN A 70 -32.55 -22.74 -7.06
N GLU A 71 -32.32 -23.93 -7.63
CA GLU A 71 -33.36 -24.73 -8.30
C GLU A 71 -34.50 -25.09 -7.34
N VAL A 72 -34.20 -25.53 -6.12
CA VAL A 72 -35.22 -25.81 -5.09
C VAL A 72 -35.99 -24.55 -4.69
N LYS A 73 -35.32 -23.39 -4.61
CA LYS A 73 -35.98 -22.10 -4.33
C LYS A 73 -36.87 -21.63 -5.48
N GLU A 74 -36.50 -21.91 -6.72
CA GLU A 74 -37.32 -21.62 -7.90
C GLU A 74 -38.52 -22.57 -8.01
N GLU A 75 -38.35 -23.86 -7.72
CA GLU A 75 -39.46 -24.82 -7.64
C GLU A 75 -40.46 -24.44 -6.55
N ASP A 76 -39.99 -23.99 -5.37
CA ASP A 76 -40.86 -23.50 -4.30
C ASP A 76 -41.57 -22.18 -4.65
N LYS A 77 -40.90 -21.28 -5.38
CA LYS A 77 -41.55 -20.07 -5.94
C LYS A 77 -42.62 -20.44 -6.96
N GLN A 78 -42.37 -21.41 -7.84
CA GLN A 78 -43.35 -21.88 -8.82
C GLN A 78 -44.52 -22.63 -8.17
N ARG A 79 -44.28 -23.42 -7.11
CA ARG A 79 -45.34 -24.07 -6.31
C ARG A 79 -46.21 -23.04 -5.58
N LYS A 80 -45.61 -22.02 -4.95
CA LYS A 80 -46.36 -20.91 -4.33
C LYS A 80 -47.17 -20.13 -5.35
N LYS A 81 -46.64 -19.87 -6.56
CA LYS A 81 -47.37 -19.21 -7.65
C LYS A 81 -48.57 -20.06 -8.12
N LYS A 82 -48.40 -21.37 -8.31
CA LYS A 82 -49.49 -22.31 -8.66
C LYS A 82 -50.58 -22.41 -7.57
N ASP A 83 -50.21 -22.35 -6.29
CA ASP A 83 -51.18 -22.34 -5.18
C ASP A 83 -51.92 -21.01 -5.05
N THR A 84 -51.28 -19.90 -5.40
CA THR A 84 -51.91 -18.56 -5.45
C THR A 84 -52.92 -18.50 -6.59
N ASP A 85 -52.57 -19.01 -7.78
CA ASP A 85 -53.46 -19.13 -8.94
C ASP A 85 -54.64 -20.08 -8.69
N LYS A 86 -54.42 -21.19 -7.96
CA LYS A 86 -55.50 -22.10 -7.52
C LYS A 86 -56.45 -21.43 -6.52
N ARG A 87 -55.92 -20.61 -5.58
CA ARG A 87 -56.73 -19.84 -4.61
C ARG A 87 -57.52 -18.72 -5.30
N GLU A 88 -56.97 -18.07 -6.31
CA GLU A 88 -57.72 -17.09 -7.13
C GLU A 88 -58.79 -17.75 -7.99
N LYS A 89 -58.51 -18.89 -8.63
CA LYS A 89 -59.54 -19.68 -9.33
C LYS A 89 -60.66 -20.14 -8.38
N HIS A 90 -60.35 -20.55 -7.14
CA HIS A 90 -61.35 -20.87 -6.12
C HIS A 90 -62.16 -19.65 -5.65
N LYS A 91 -61.55 -18.45 -5.54
CA LYS A 91 -62.25 -17.20 -5.24
C LYS A 91 -63.18 -16.76 -6.38
N ILE A 92 -62.80 -16.99 -7.64
CA ILE A 92 -63.63 -16.69 -8.82
C ILE A 92 -64.81 -17.66 -8.94
N ILE A 93 -64.63 -18.94 -8.58
CA ILE A 93 -65.70 -19.95 -8.55
C ILE A 93 -66.67 -19.70 -7.37
N LYS A 94 -66.19 -19.26 -6.20
CA LYS A 94 -67.06 -18.82 -5.08
C LYS A 94 -67.84 -17.54 -5.40
N LYS A 95 -67.21 -16.53 -6.02
CA LYS A 95 -67.88 -15.29 -6.47
C LYS A 95 -68.94 -15.51 -7.56
N LYS A 96 -68.86 -16.60 -8.35
CA LYS A 96 -69.92 -17.01 -9.31
C LYS A 96 -71.08 -17.78 -8.66
N LYS A 97 -70.88 -18.43 -7.50
CA LYS A 97 -71.96 -19.10 -6.73
C LYS A 97 -72.75 -18.15 -5.82
N ASP A 98 -72.15 -17.07 -5.33
CA ASP A 98 -72.82 -16.10 -4.44
C ASP A 98 -73.57 -14.96 -5.16
N ARG A 99 -73.59 -14.94 -6.50
CA ARG A 99 -74.45 -14.02 -7.30
C ARG A 99 -75.89 -14.51 -7.49
N LYS A 100 -76.27 -15.66 -6.92
CA LYS A 100 -77.66 -16.15 -6.82
C LYS A 100 -78.13 -16.20 -5.36
N ARG A 101 -78.22 -15.04 -4.70
CA ARG A 101 -79.13 -14.78 -3.55
C ARG A 101 -79.00 -13.32 -3.14
N ARG A 102 -79.85 -12.47 -3.70
CA ARG A 102 -80.14 -11.11 -3.21
C ARG A 102 -81.57 -11.09 -2.69
N ARG A 103 -81.74 -10.68 -1.44
CA ARG A 103 -82.85 -9.91 -0.83
C ARG A 103 -82.46 -9.70 0.65
N SER A 104 -81.79 -8.60 0.99
CA SER A 104 -82.33 -7.27 1.41
C SER A 104 -82.64 -7.24 2.93
N PRO A 105 -82.70 -6.07 3.62
CA PRO A 105 -81.51 -5.31 4.05
C PRO A 105 -81.58 -4.75 5.51
N SER A 106 -80.46 -4.13 5.94
CA SER A 106 -80.36 -2.90 6.79
C SER A 106 -80.50 -3.00 8.35
N PRO A 107 -80.11 -1.96 9.14
CA PRO A 107 -78.72 -1.54 9.43
C PRO A 107 -78.47 -1.10 10.92
N SER A 108 -77.30 -0.50 11.19
CA SER A 108 -76.90 0.34 12.37
C SER A 108 -76.54 -0.40 13.68
N SER A 109 -75.65 0.02 14.58
CA SER A 109 -74.73 1.17 14.76
C SER A 109 -73.77 0.91 15.94
N SER A 110 -72.67 1.69 16.01
CA SER A 110 -72.08 2.36 17.19
C SER A 110 -71.54 1.59 18.42
N SER A 111 -70.28 1.98 18.79
CA SER A 111 -69.72 2.30 20.14
C SER A 111 -69.77 1.21 21.24
N GLU A 112 -68.95 1.14 22.29
CA GLU A 112 -67.92 1.97 22.92
C GLU A 112 -67.11 1.08 23.92
N SER A 113 -66.13 1.70 24.58
CA SER A 113 -65.28 1.35 25.74
C SER A 113 -65.81 0.36 26.82
N GLU A 114 -65.01 -0.33 27.65
CA GLU A 114 -64.10 0.20 28.70
C GLU A 114 -63.15 -0.88 29.32
N LEU A 115 -62.00 -0.40 29.82
CA LEU A 115 -61.24 -0.67 31.08
C LEU A 115 -61.55 -1.97 31.89
N ASP A 116 -60.60 -2.66 32.56
CA ASP A 116 -59.71 -2.15 33.61
C ASP A 116 -58.62 -3.19 34.05
N LYS A 117 -57.46 -2.65 34.41
CA LYS A 117 -56.41 -3.00 35.41
C LYS A 117 -56.12 -4.42 35.99
N LYS A 118 -54.78 -4.68 36.01
CA LYS A 118 -53.85 -4.98 37.15
C LYS A 118 -53.32 -6.43 37.44
N TYR A 119 -52.01 -6.58 37.14
CA TYR A 119 -50.84 -6.90 38.00
C TYR A 119 -50.43 -8.34 38.48
N ARG A 120 -49.13 -8.64 38.21
CA ARG A 120 -48.09 -9.47 38.93
C ARG A 120 -48.31 -10.99 39.11
N SER A 121 -47.30 -11.89 39.17
CA SER A 121 -45.84 -11.91 39.02
C SER A 121 -45.30 -13.36 39.05
N LYS A 122 -44.15 -13.62 38.39
CA LYS A 122 -43.03 -14.57 38.71
C LYS A 122 -43.32 -16.03 39.16
N GLN A 123 -42.76 -17.02 38.45
CA GLN A 123 -41.55 -17.80 38.82
C GLN A 123 -41.27 -18.98 37.86
N LYS A 124 -39.97 -19.26 37.62
CA LYS A 124 -39.41 -20.46 36.98
C LYS A 124 -39.28 -21.61 37.99
N HIS A 125 -39.43 -22.88 37.55
CA HIS A 125 -38.34 -23.88 37.52
C HIS A 125 -38.78 -25.29 37.07
N ARG A 126 -37.90 -25.92 36.24
CA ARG A 126 -37.49 -27.36 36.15
C ARG A 126 -38.57 -28.45 36.00
N SER A 127 -38.38 -29.59 35.36
CA SER A 127 -37.43 -30.22 34.43
C SER A 127 -37.88 -31.68 34.37
N ARG A 128 -37.90 -32.35 33.21
CA ARG A 128 -37.84 -33.82 33.19
C ARG A 128 -37.22 -34.32 31.90
N SER A 129 -36.20 -35.16 32.09
CA SER A 129 -35.45 -35.89 31.09
C SER A 129 -36.13 -37.23 30.77
N SER A 130 -35.93 -37.71 29.54
CA SER A 130 -35.89 -39.13 29.22
C SER A 130 -34.99 -39.35 28.00
N LEU A 131 -34.00 -40.23 28.16
CA LEU A 131 -33.11 -40.70 27.11
C LEU A 131 -33.84 -41.62 26.12
N SER A 132 -33.49 -41.53 24.84
CA SER A 132 -33.41 -42.70 23.97
C SER A 132 -32.24 -42.55 22.99
N THR A 133 -31.48 -43.63 22.86
CA THR A 133 -30.29 -43.82 22.04
C THR A 133 -30.70 -44.34 20.65
N SER A 134 -30.20 -43.72 19.58
CA SER A 134 -29.98 -44.41 18.30
C SER A 134 -28.88 -43.71 17.52
N SER A 135 -27.84 -44.47 17.21
CA SER A 135 -26.67 -44.15 16.40
C SER A 135 -27.02 -43.85 14.94
N SER A 136 -26.47 -42.78 14.38
CA SER A 136 -26.26 -42.64 12.93
C SER A 136 -25.23 -41.54 12.64
N SER A 137 -24.17 -41.96 11.96
CA SER A 137 -23.21 -41.18 11.14
C SER A 137 -22.61 -39.90 11.74
N GLU A 138 -21.31 -39.96 12.04
CA GLU A 138 -20.42 -38.82 12.20
C GLU A 138 -20.51 -37.88 10.98
N GLN A 139 -21.39 -36.88 11.07
CA GLN A 139 -21.21 -35.63 10.33
C GLN A 139 -20.36 -34.74 11.23
N HIS A 140 -19.09 -34.53 10.85
CA HIS A 140 -18.30 -33.45 11.43
C HIS A 140 -19.10 -32.14 11.32
N PRO A 141 -19.42 -31.45 12.43
CA PRO A 141 -20.12 -30.18 12.34
C PRO A 141 -19.26 -29.18 11.56
N LYS A 142 -19.85 -28.52 10.55
CA LYS A 142 -19.23 -27.38 9.84
C LYS A 142 -18.82 -26.33 10.90
N PRO A 143 -17.58 -25.82 10.89
CA PRO A 143 -17.13 -24.85 11.90
C PRO A 143 -17.93 -23.55 11.78
N GLN A 144 -18.47 -23.07 12.90
CA GLN A 144 -19.12 -21.76 13.01
C GLN A 144 -18.07 -20.63 12.98
N ASN A 145 -18.27 -19.60 12.16
CA ASN A 145 -17.54 -18.33 12.28
C ASN A 145 -18.01 -17.63 13.57
N LEU A 146 -17.10 -17.42 14.51
CA LEU A 146 -17.39 -16.92 15.86
C LEU A 146 -17.31 -15.38 15.99
N ILE A 147 -16.65 -14.70 15.04
CA ILE A 147 -16.64 -13.23 14.90
C ILE A 147 -16.98 -12.85 13.46
N SER A 148 -17.58 -11.67 13.29
CA SER A 148 -17.77 -11.05 11.98
C SER A 148 -16.44 -10.54 11.41
N GLU A 149 -16.41 -10.23 10.11
CA GLU A 149 -15.24 -9.63 9.44
C GLU A 149 -14.79 -8.37 10.20
N PRO A 150 -13.51 -8.28 10.64
CA PRO A 150 -13.01 -7.12 11.38
C PRO A 150 -13.29 -5.77 10.73
N TYR A 151 -13.26 -5.67 9.41
CA TYR A 151 -13.55 -4.41 8.71
C TYR A 151 -15.04 -4.12 8.52
N PHE A 152 -15.94 -4.96 9.02
CA PHE A 152 -17.38 -4.74 8.86
C PHE A 152 -17.92 -3.73 9.87
N ALA A 153 -18.58 -2.67 9.38
CA ALA A 153 -19.22 -1.63 10.19
C ALA A 153 -18.32 -1.10 11.33
N TYR A 154 -18.78 -1.15 12.57
CA TYR A 154 -18.12 -0.59 13.76
C TYR A 154 -17.19 -1.60 14.48
N ASN A 155 -16.66 -2.59 13.76
CA ASN A 155 -15.94 -3.70 14.37
C ASN A 155 -14.54 -3.36 14.90
N ASP A 156 -13.94 -2.27 14.45
CA ASP A 156 -12.74 -1.68 15.07
C ASP A 156 -12.99 -1.34 16.55
N VAL A 157 -14.20 -0.88 16.89
CA VAL A 157 -14.61 -0.63 18.28
C VAL A 157 -15.21 -1.88 18.94
N ASN A 158 -16.11 -2.60 18.25
CA ASN A 158 -16.83 -3.73 18.86
C ASN A 158 -15.91 -4.91 19.21
N LEU A 159 -14.83 -5.11 18.45
CA LEU A 159 -13.88 -6.21 18.68
C LEU A 159 -12.75 -5.84 19.65
N ARG A 160 -12.72 -4.61 20.17
CA ARG A 160 -11.65 -4.09 21.04
C ARG A 160 -11.43 -4.92 22.31
N SER A 161 -12.47 -5.60 22.81
CA SER A 161 -12.33 -6.50 23.96
C SER A 161 -11.42 -7.72 23.71
N LEU A 162 -11.17 -8.09 22.45
CA LEU A 162 -10.30 -9.20 22.08
C LEU A 162 -8.82 -8.85 22.24
N VAL A 163 -8.44 -7.61 21.93
CA VAL A 163 -7.04 -7.16 21.94
C VAL A 163 -6.54 -6.83 23.34
N LEU A 164 -7.45 -6.64 24.31
CA LEU A 164 -7.15 -6.48 25.73
C LEU A 164 -6.86 -7.81 26.45
N GLN A 165 -7.09 -8.95 25.80
CA GLN A 165 -6.88 -10.28 26.38
C GLN A 165 -5.51 -10.84 26.04
N ASN A 166 -5.03 -11.75 26.90
CA ASN A 166 -3.88 -12.59 26.61
C ASN A 166 -4.33 -13.85 25.87
N TRP A 167 -3.53 -14.29 24.90
CA TRP A 167 -3.84 -15.43 24.04
C TRP A 167 -2.72 -16.46 24.10
N THR A 168 -3.05 -17.74 23.94
CA THR A 168 -2.04 -18.81 23.92
C THR A 168 -2.19 -19.66 22.67
N PHE A 169 -1.07 -19.83 21.98
CA PHE A 169 -0.90 -20.65 20.79
C PHE A 169 -0.18 -21.93 21.21
N SER A 170 -0.85 -23.07 21.11
CA SER A 170 -0.34 -24.38 21.56
C SER A 170 -0.17 -25.36 20.42
N ARG A 171 0.92 -26.12 20.39
CA ARG A 171 1.14 -27.18 19.39
C ARG A 171 1.80 -28.39 20.02
N ASN A 172 1.24 -29.56 19.74
CA ASN A 172 1.91 -30.82 20.01
C ASN A 172 2.67 -31.27 18.77
N PHE A 173 3.89 -31.76 18.95
CA PHE A 173 4.70 -32.36 17.90
C PHE A 173 5.50 -33.54 18.45
N SER A 174 5.80 -34.50 17.60
CA SER A 174 6.55 -35.70 17.96
C SER A 174 7.94 -35.69 17.33
N MET A 175 8.90 -36.31 18.02
CA MET A 175 10.26 -36.57 17.53
C MET A 175 10.56 -38.07 17.60
N THR A 176 11.48 -38.55 16.77
CA THR A 176 11.92 -39.94 16.84
C THR A 176 13.06 -40.10 17.86
N GLN A 177 13.28 -41.33 18.34
CA GLN A 177 14.43 -41.63 19.20
C GLN A 177 15.75 -41.39 18.46
N ASP A 178 15.76 -41.62 17.15
CA ASP A 178 16.91 -41.36 16.28
C ASP A 178 17.21 -39.85 16.23
N ASP A 179 16.19 -38.98 16.13
CA ASP A 179 16.40 -37.52 16.15
C ASP A 179 17.07 -37.06 17.44
N LEU A 180 16.63 -37.57 18.58
CA LEU A 180 17.15 -37.21 19.91
C LEU A 180 18.55 -37.75 20.20
N THR A 181 18.98 -38.80 19.51
CA THR A 181 20.29 -39.44 19.72
C THR A 181 21.32 -39.01 18.68
N LYS A 182 20.89 -38.66 17.47
CA LYS A 182 21.74 -38.24 16.36
C LYS A 182 22.27 -36.82 16.54
N TYR A 183 21.43 -35.91 17.02
CA TYR A 183 21.78 -34.49 17.18
C TYR A 183 22.10 -34.16 18.63
N SER A 184 23.08 -33.29 18.84
CA SER A 184 23.52 -32.85 20.17
C SER A 184 22.93 -31.51 20.57
N GLN A 185 22.49 -30.71 19.60
CA GLN A 185 21.97 -29.36 19.82
C GLN A 185 20.68 -29.09 19.05
N PHE A 186 19.78 -28.32 19.66
CA PHE A 186 18.48 -27.94 19.11
C PHE A 186 18.19 -26.46 19.33
N PHE A 187 17.65 -25.81 18.30
CA PHE A 187 17.26 -24.40 18.33
C PHE A 187 15.83 -24.23 17.84
N LEU A 188 15.06 -23.36 18.51
CA LEU A 188 13.76 -22.91 18.02
C LEU A 188 13.95 -21.58 17.28
N SER A 189 13.77 -21.59 15.96
CA SER A 189 13.81 -20.41 15.11
C SER A 189 12.39 -19.92 14.85
N ILE A 190 12.15 -18.63 15.04
CA ILE A 190 10.88 -17.96 14.80
C ILE A 190 11.18 -16.74 13.92
N ASP A 191 10.71 -16.76 12.67
CA ASP A 191 11.06 -15.73 11.69
C ASP A 191 10.41 -14.39 12.01
N GLN A 192 9.15 -14.41 12.43
CA GLN A 192 8.43 -13.19 12.83
C GLN A 192 7.28 -13.52 13.79
N ILE A 193 7.19 -12.74 14.87
CA ILE A 193 6.20 -12.89 15.93
C ILE A 193 5.78 -11.54 16.49
N ASP A 194 4.48 -11.34 16.64
CA ASP A 194 3.86 -10.07 16.99
C ASP A 194 3.09 -10.18 18.32
N THR A 195 3.59 -9.67 19.43
CA THR A 195 4.93 -9.12 19.65
C THR A 195 5.47 -9.61 20.98
N ILE A 196 4.71 -9.37 22.06
CA ILE A 196 5.11 -9.71 23.43
C ILE A 196 4.71 -11.14 23.76
N THR A 197 5.67 -12.04 23.93
CA THR A 197 5.37 -13.44 24.25
C THR A 197 6.28 -14.06 25.31
N THR A 198 5.74 -15.07 25.99
CA THR A 198 6.50 -16.07 26.75
C THR A 198 6.37 -17.42 26.05
N ILE A 199 7.49 -18.05 25.74
CA ILE A 199 7.55 -19.31 25.00
C ILE A 199 7.89 -20.44 25.97
N GLU A 200 7.02 -21.45 26.01
CA GLU A 200 7.10 -22.60 26.90
C GLU A 200 7.16 -23.90 26.09
N LEU A 201 8.16 -24.73 26.36
CA LEU A 201 8.30 -26.07 25.83
C LEU A 201 8.15 -27.07 26.98
N ASN A 202 7.18 -27.99 26.89
CA ASN A 202 6.95 -29.04 27.88
C ASN A 202 6.84 -28.51 29.34
N GLN A 203 6.08 -27.43 29.55
CA GLN A 203 5.92 -26.76 30.87
C GLN A 203 7.18 -26.07 31.40
N CYS A 204 8.12 -25.74 30.51
CA CYS A 204 9.39 -25.10 30.84
C CYS A 204 9.62 -23.90 29.91
N ILE A 205 9.88 -22.73 30.48
CA ILE A 205 10.07 -21.49 29.71
C ILE A 205 11.42 -21.54 29.01
N VAL A 206 11.40 -21.35 27.68
CA VAL A 206 12.60 -21.38 26.83
C VAL A 206 12.98 -20.02 26.26
N GLY A 207 12.10 -19.01 26.37
CA GLY A 207 12.42 -17.64 25.96
C GLY A 207 11.23 -16.69 26.03
N THR A 208 11.50 -15.42 25.75
CA THR A 208 10.51 -14.34 25.63
C THR A 208 10.78 -13.51 24.38
N THR A 209 9.75 -12.82 23.87
CA THR A 209 9.85 -11.93 22.70
C THR A 209 9.26 -10.57 23.03
N GLN A 210 9.77 -9.52 22.40
CA GLN A 210 9.36 -8.13 22.65
C GLN A 210 9.46 -7.19 21.43
N ASN A 211 9.70 -7.72 20.24
CA ASN A 211 9.93 -6.95 19.02
C ASN A 211 9.39 -7.70 17.79
N MET A 212 8.50 -7.05 17.06
CA MET A 212 7.85 -7.60 15.86
C MET A 212 8.82 -7.72 14.66
N PHE A 213 9.94 -7.00 14.72
CA PHE A 213 10.81 -6.72 13.59
C PHE A 213 12.12 -7.50 13.62
N VAL A 214 12.25 -8.53 14.46
CA VAL A 214 13.44 -9.37 14.54
C VAL A 214 13.11 -10.86 14.42
N LYS A 215 14.05 -11.63 13.87
CA LYS A 215 14.06 -13.08 13.98
C LYS A 215 14.50 -13.47 15.38
N TYR A 216 13.84 -14.47 15.98
CA TYR A 216 14.22 -15.05 17.27
C TYR A 216 14.81 -16.44 17.07
N GLU A 217 15.96 -16.71 17.69
CA GLU A 217 16.57 -18.03 17.72
C GLU A 217 16.89 -18.41 19.17
N LEU A 218 16.15 -19.39 19.70
CA LEU A 218 16.27 -19.83 21.08
C LEU A 218 17.01 -21.16 21.15
N ASN A 219 18.14 -21.20 21.87
CA ASN A 219 18.90 -22.42 22.09
C ASN A 219 18.19 -23.32 23.12
N LEU A 220 17.52 -24.37 22.66
CA LEU A 220 16.78 -25.29 23.53
C LEU A 220 17.71 -26.19 24.35
N THR A 221 18.89 -26.51 23.82
CA THR A 221 19.87 -27.39 24.50
C THR A 221 20.55 -26.72 25.68
N ALA A 222 20.71 -25.40 25.66
CA ALA A 222 21.23 -24.64 26.79
C ALA A 222 20.24 -24.54 27.96
N THR A 223 18.96 -24.89 27.74
CA THR A 223 17.93 -24.87 28.78
C THR A 223 17.87 -26.19 29.54
N THR A 224 17.31 -26.17 30.74
CA THR A 224 16.94 -27.40 31.47
C THR A 224 15.73 -28.11 30.85
N CYS A 225 15.09 -27.49 29.84
CA CYS A 225 13.90 -27.98 29.17
C CYS A 225 14.26 -29.04 28.12
N GLN A 226 14.11 -30.32 28.46
CA GLN A 226 14.45 -31.41 27.53
C GLN A 226 13.36 -31.65 26.48
N LEU A 227 13.80 -31.81 25.23
CA LEU A 227 12.99 -32.39 24.16
C LEU A 227 12.74 -33.87 24.44
N LYS A 228 11.51 -34.31 24.16
CA LYS A 228 10.99 -35.65 24.39
C LYS A 228 10.47 -36.23 23.07
N LEU A 229 10.05 -37.49 23.08
CA LEU A 229 9.36 -38.09 21.92
C LEU A 229 8.05 -37.38 21.58
N ASN A 230 7.37 -36.84 22.59
CA ASN A 230 6.18 -36.01 22.43
C ASN A 230 6.41 -34.69 23.15
N ASN A 231 6.27 -33.60 22.41
CA ASN A 231 6.52 -32.25 22.89
C ASN A 231 5.26 -31.40 22.75
N THR A 232 5.11 -30.46 23.69
CA THR A 232 4.10 -29.40 23.62
C THR A 232 4.82 -28.07 23.65
N LEU A 233 4.61 -27.27 22.60
CA LEU A 233 5.04 -25.87 22.51
C LEU A 233 3.83 -24.98 22.79
N ASN A 234 3.94 -24.10 23.79
CA ASN A 234 2.98 -23.06 24.11
C ASN A 234 3.64 -21.69 23.92
N ILE A 235 2.96 -20.79 23.23
CA ILE A 235 3.40 -19.40 23.05
C ILE A 235 2.30 -18.53 23.64
N HIS A 236 2.61 -17.90 24.76
CA HIS A 236 1.70 -17.06 25.53
C HIS A 236 1.89 -15.60 25.12
N PHE A 237 0.95 -15.06 24.36
CA PHE A 237 0.92 -13.65 23.98
C PHE A 237 0.29 -12.80 25.09
N GLN A 238 0.96 -11.71 25.42
CA GLN A 238 0.41 -10.65 26.25
C GLN A 238 -0.30 -9.61 25.37
N SER A 239 -1.38 -9.01 25.89
CA SER A 239 -2.04 -7.89 25.21
C SER A 239 -1.04 -6.74 24.96
N PRO A 240 -0.88 -6.27 23.72
CA PRO A 240 0.03 -5.17 23.38
C PRO A 240 -0.37 -3.87 24.07
N ILE A 241 -1.67 -3.59 24.18
CA ILE A 241 -2.20 -2.39 24.82
C ILE A 241 -1.90 -2.38 26.32
N VAL A 242 -2.10 -3.52 27.00
CA VAL A 242 -1.82 -3.64 28.43
C VAL A 242 -0.32 -3.54 28.71
N TYR A 243 0.51 -4.15 27.86
CA TYR A 243 1.97 -4.07 27.96
C TYR A 243 2.47 -2.62 27.78
N ALA A 244 2.06 -1.95 26.70
CA ALA A 244 2.45 -0.56 26.40
C ALA A 244 2.12 0.39 27.56
N ARG A 245 0.89 0.28 28.11
CA ARG A 245 0.47 1.04 29.30
C ARG A 245 1.32 0.74 30.52
N GLY A 246 1.69 -0.53 30.73
CA GLY A 246 2.58 -0.94 31.82
C GLY A 246 3.93 -0.26 31.72
N LYS A 247 4.58 -0.35 30.55
CA LYS A 247 5.88 0.30 30.29
C LYS A 247 5.82 1.82 30.43
N ALA A 248 4.76 2.46 29.95
CA ALA A 248 4.58 3.90 30.13
C ALA A 248 4.48 4.32 31.60
N ASN A 249 3.80 3.53 32.45
CA ASN A 249 3.69 3.80 33.89
C ASN A 249 5.00 3.58 34.65
N GLU A 250 5.87 2.71 34.15
CA GLU A 250 7.18 2.40 34.75
C GLU A 250 8.26 3.40 34.33
N TYR A 251 8.06 4.13 33.23
CA TYR A 251 9.06 5.02 32.67
C TYR A 251 9.20 6.33 33.47
N ASN A 252 10.43 6.86 33.54
CA ASN A 252 10.81 7.90 34.51
C ASN A 252 10.29 9.32 34.16
N TYR A 253 9.81 9.54 32.95
CA TYR A 253 9.26 10.82 32.48
C TYR A 253 8.26 10.56 31.35
N GLU A 254 7.53 11.60 30.93
CA GLU A 254 6.55 11.49 29.85
C GLU A 254 7.25 11.36 28.49
N VAL A 255 6.84 10.38 27.67
CA VAL A 255 7.30 10.23 26.28
C VAL A 255 6.09 10.44 25.38
N PRO A 256 5.88 11.63 24.81
CA PRO A 256 4.64 11.94 24.11
C PRO A 256 4.64 11.49 22.62
N PRO A 257 3.47 11.38 21.98
CA PRO A 257 2.13 11.57 22.56
C PRO A 257 1.68 10.37 23.40
N ASN A 258 0.84 10.61 24.41
CA ASN A 258 0.34 9.53 25.26
C ASN A 258 -0.71 8.66 24.54
N CYS A 259 -1.60 9.28 23.79
CA CYS A 259 -2.71 8.61 23.11
C CYS A 259 -2.92 9.20 21.71
N THR A 260 -3.56 8.42 20.85
CA THR A 260 -4.15 8.90 19.60
C THR A 260 -5.26 9.92 19.89
N VAL A 261 -5.62 10.72 18.89
CA VAL A 261 -6.78 11.62 19.01
C VAL A 261 -8.08 10.81 19.09
N ASP A 262 -9.06 11.28 19.88
CA ASP A 262 -10.29 10.54 20.19
C ASP A 262 -11.05 10.07 18.94
N LEU A 263 -11.07 10.89 17.88
CA LEU A 263 -11.76 10.57 16.62
C LEU A 263 -11.26 9.28 15.96
N GLN A 264 -9.98 8.94 16.12
CA GLN A 264 -9.40 7.73 15.51
C GLN A 264 -9.83 6.43 16.20
N ASN A 265 -10.55 6.53 17.32
CA ASN A 265 -10.92 5.39 18.17
C ASN A 265 -9.72 4.53 18.60
N GLY A 266 -8.53 5.13 18.63
CA GLY A 266 -7.27 4.43 18.82
C GLY A 266 -6.88 4.12 20.26
N GLU A 267 -5.66 3.60 20.42
CA GLU A 267 -5.07 3.17 21.68
C GLU A 267 -3.86 4.05 22.08
N CYS A 268 -3.38 3.87 23.31
CA CYS A 268 -2.34 4.71 23.89
C CYS A 268 -0.97 4.01 23.98
N HIS A 269 0.09 4.82 24.04
CA HIS A 269 1.45 4.41 24.42
C HIS A 269 2.20 3.50 23.45
N VAL A 270 1.84 3.48 22.17
CA VAL A 270 2.48 2.62 21.14
C VAL A 270 4.01 2.79 21.07
N GLN A 271 4.53 3.98 21.36
CA GLN A 271 5.94 4.33 21.38
C GLN A 271 6.80 3.53 22.36
N PHE A 272 6.19 2.88 23.36
CA PHE A 272 6.88 2.03 24.33
C PHE A 272 7.09 0.60 23.84
N MET A 273 6.74 0.29 22.59
CA MET A 273 6.88 -1.03 22.01
C MET A 273 7.55 -0.99 20.64
N ARG A 274 8.16 -2.10 20.26
CA ARG A 274 8.64 -2.34 18.90
C ARG A 274 7.64 -3.21 18.15
N LYS A 275 6.55 -2.55 17.73
CA LYS A 275 5.41 -3.08 16.95
C LYS A 275 5.04 -2.04 15.90
N GLU A 276 4.36 -2.45 14.83
CA GLU A 276 3.73 -1.57 13.83
C GLU A 276 2.98 -0.39 14.49
N PRO A 277 3.48 0.86 14.37
CA PRO A 277 2.88 2.01 15.05
C PRO A 277 1.40 2.26 14.68
N CYS A 278 1.03 2.20 13.40
CA CYS A 278 -0.35 2.43 12.96
C CYS A 278 -1.34 1.34 13.39
N SER A 279 -0.88 0.22 13.96
CA SER A 279 -1.76 -0.82 14.50
C SER A 279 -2.58 -0.33 15.71
N PHE A 280 -2.21 0.80 16.31
CA PHE A 280 -2.93 1.48 17.40
C PHE A 280 -3.91 2.56 16.89
N SER A 281 -4.22 2.54 15.59
CA SER A 281 -4.87 3.56 14.75
C SER A 281 -3.92 4.55 14.10
N TRP A 282 -4.42 5.15 13.03
CA TRP A 282 -3.87 6.34 12.40
C TRP A 282 -5.01 7.18 11.81
N ASP A 283 -4.73 8.36 11.26
CA ASP A 283 -5.75 9.23 10.65
C ASP A 283 -6.38 8.68 9.34
N TRP A 284 -5.91 7.51 8.88
CA TRP A 284 -6.46 6.72 7.78
C TRP A 284 -6.71 5.25 8.13
N GLY A 285 -6.42 4.79 9.35
CA GLY A 285 -6.33 3.35 9.69
C GLY A 285 -6.91 2.97 11.06
N PRO A 286 -7.38 1.72 11.25
CA PRO A 286 -8.05 1.26 12.47
C PRO A 286 -7.09 0.75 13.57
N ALA A 287 -7.58 0.70 14.82
CA ALA A 287 -6.83 0.17 15.96
C ALA A 287 -7.12 -1.32 16.26
N PHE A 288 -6.65 -2.22 15.39
CA PHE A 288 -6.81 -3.66 15.64
C PHE A 288 -5.69 -4.28 16.48
N ALA A 289 -4.53 -3.62 16.63
CA ALA A 289 -3.38 -4.07 17.42
C ALA A 289 -3.23 -5.61 17.48
N PRO A 290 -3.14 -6.31 16.32
CA PRO A 290 -3.23 -7.76 16.28
C PRO A 290 -2.04 -8.39 17.01
N ILE A 291 -2.19 -9.66 17.34
CA ILE A 291 -1.11 -10.50 17.86
C ILE A 291 -1.08 -11.82 17.10
N GLY A 292 0.09 -12.42 16.98
CA GLY A 292 0.23 -13.73 16.41
C GLY A 292 1.62 -14.05 15.89
N ILE A 293 1.72 -15.19 15.23
CA ILE A 293 2.94 -15.66 14.57
C ILE A 293 2.76 -15.33 13.08
N THR A 294 3.48 -14.33 12.56
CA THR A 294 3.32 -13.85 11.18
C THR A 294 4.34 -14.46 10.22
N GLY A 295 5.42 -15.06 10.75
CA GLY A 295 6.41 -15.83 9.99
C GLY A 295 6.37 -17.33 10.29
N ASP A 296 7.36 -18.07 9.78
CA ASP A 296 7.48 -19.50 10.05
C ASP A 296 8.18 -19.79 11.40
N ILE A 297 7.93 -21.01 11.91
CA ILE A 297 8.60 -21.55 13.10
C ILE A 297 9.27 -22.87 12.75
N PHE A 298 10.56 -22.96 13.03
CA PHE A 298 11.40 -24.13 12.74
C PHE A 298 12.08 -24.67 14.00
N LEU A 299 12.21 -26.00 14.07
CA LEU A 299 13.12 -26.66 15.00
C LEU A 299 14.37 -27.04 14.21
N LEU A 300 15.49 -26.38 14.50
CA LEU A 300 16.78 -26.65 13.89
C LEU A 300 17.56 -27.62 14.79
N ALA A 301 18.21 -28.61 14.20
CA ALA A 301 19.00 -29.61 14.92
C ALA A 301 20.39 -29.77 14.30
N THR A 302 21.42 -29.85 15.12
CA THR A 302 22.82 -30.02 14.68
C THR A 302 23.56 -31.03 15.54
N ASP A 303 24.54 -31.73 14.94
CA ASP A 303 25.42 -32.67 15.63
C ASP A 303 26.60 -31.97 16.32
N GLY A 304 26.77 -30.66 16.07
CA GLY A 304 27.82 -29.82 16.64
C GLY A 304 29.22 -30.14 16.10
N LYS A 305 29.34 -30.86 14.97
CA LYS A 305 30.65 -31.28 14.42
C LYS A 305 31.05 -30.55 13.14
N ASN A 306 30.08 -30.08 12.35
CA ASN A 306 30.30 -29.35 11.10
C ASN A 306 29.39 -28.12 11.05
N VAL A 307 29.66 -27.18 10.14
CA VAL A 307 28.67 -26.14 9.80
C VAL A 307 27.42 -26.83 9.27
N SER A 308 26.33 -26.78 10.02
CA SER A 308 25.07 -27.46 9.67
C SER A 308 24.18 -26.62 8.76
N ASP A 309 24.23 -25.30 8.93
CA ASP A 309 23.60 -24.31 8.05
C ASP A 309 24.29 -22.95 8.23
N PHE A 310 23.96 -21.99 7.37
CA PHE A 310 24.33 -20.59 7.55
C PHE A 310 23.23 -19.64 7.07
N ASP A 311 23.17 -18.48 7.72
CA ASP A 311 22.30 -17.36 7.34
C ASP A 311 23.12 -16.20 6.78
N ILE A 312 22.56 -15.52 5.79
CA ILE A 312 23.13 -14.29 5.24
C ILE A 312 22.73 -13.15 6.18
N SER A 313 23.65 -12.74 7.06
CA SER A 313 23.39 -11.69 8.05
C SER A 313 23.60 -10.28 7.49
N ASN A 314 24.35 -10.13 6.41
CA ASN A 314 24.54 -8.87 5.69
C ASN A 314 25.07 -9.20 4.29
N LEU A 315 24.52 -8.57 3.25
CA LEU A 315 25.05 -8.64 1.88
C LEU A 315 24.86 -7.29 1.21
N ASN A 316 25.95 -6.52 1.09
CA ASN A 316 25.93 -5.26 0.34
C ASN A 316 26.78 -5.35 -0.93
N VAL A 317 26.35 -4.61 -1.96
CA VAL A 317 27.03 -4.49 -3.25
C VAL A 317 27.40 -3.02 -3.43
N MET A 318 28.66 -2.74 -3.72
CA MET A 318 29.15 -1.38 -3.91
C MET A 318 30.25 -1.32 -4.96
N GLU A 319 30.36 -0.18 -5.63
CA GLU A 319 31.48 0.10 -6.50
C GLU A 319 32.76 0.24 -5.66
N PHE A 320 33.89 -0.23 -6.20
CA PHE A 320 35.18 -0.16 -5.53
C PHE A 320 36.18 0.70 -6.28
N ASP A 321 36.32 0.46 -7.59
CA ASP A 321 37.14 1.22 -8.52
C ASP A 321 36.52 1.14 -9.92
N ASP A 322 37.09 1.88 -10.88
CA ASP A 322 36.61 1.95 -12.28
C ASP A 322 36.58 0.59 -13.01
N SER A 323 37.10 -0.49 -12.41
CA SER A 323 37.19 -1.82 -13.01
C SER A 323 36.43 -2.90 -12.22
N ASN A 324 36.03 -2.66 -10.97
CA ASN A 324 35.52 -3.70 -10.08
C ASN A 324 34.40 -3.22 -9.15
N TRP A 325 33.43 -4.12 -8.99
CA TRP A 325 32.46 -4.12 -7.90
C TRP A 325 32.96 -4.96 -6.74
N ILE A 326 32.43 -4.69 -5.55
CA ILE A 326 32.63 -5.50 -4.36
C ILE A 326 31.30 -5.96 -3.79
N ILE A 327 31.25 -7.25 -3.45
CA ILE A 327 30.22 -7.84 -2.60
C ILE A 327 30.85 -8.02 -1.22
N ASN A 328 30.38 -7.26 -0.21
CA ASN A 328 30.70 -7.56 1.18
C ASN A 328 29.61 -8.45 1.76
N LEU A 329 30.01 -9.61 2.25
CA LEU A 329 29.12 -10.65 2.73
C LEU A 329 29.49 -11.02 4.16
N LYS A 330 28.52 -10.98 5.07
CA LYS A 330 28.64 -11.50 6.43
C LYS A 330 27.70 -12.68 6.61
N LEU A 331 28.25 -13.84 6.94
CA LEU A 331 27.49 -15.06 7.22
C LEU A 331 27.46 -15.32 8.71
N LYS A 332 26.29 -15.72 9.22
CA LYS A 332 26.13 -16.34 10.54
C LYS A 332 26.18 -17.86 10.34
N LEU A 333 27.26 -18.49 10.79
CA LEU A 333 27.50 -19.92 10.64
C LEU A 333 27.02 -20.65 11.91
N SER A 334 26.18 -21.67 11.75
CA SER A 334 25.81 -22.58 12.85
C SER A 334 26.90 -23.64 12.99
N ALA A 335 27.86 -23.42 13.89
CA ALA A 335 29.10 -24.20 13.91
C ALA A 335 29.76 -24.29 15.30
N PRO A 336 30.50 -25.37 15.59
CA PRO A 336 31.31 -25.47 16.80
C PRO A 336 32.47 -24.46 16.80
N LEU A 337 32.85 -24.02 18.02
CA LEU A 337 33.96 -23.10 18.31
C LEU A 337 35.31 -23.53 17.70
N ASP A 338 35.54 -24.83 17.55
CA ASP A 338 36.81 -25.41 17.11
C ASP A 338 36.87 -25.68 15.59
N LEU A 339 36.20 -24.86 14.77
CA LEU A 339 36.23 -25.04 13.31
C LEU A 339 37.66 -24.88 12.77
N TYR A 340 38.23 -25.99 12.29
CA TYR A 340 39.58 -26.03 11.74
C TYR A 340 39.62 -25.30 10.39
N GLN A 341 40.52 -24.32 10.30
CA GLN A 341 40.93 -23.61 9.09
C GLN A 341 41.14 -24.62 7.94
N GLN A 342 40.33 -24.59 6.85
CA GLN A 342 40.57 -25.16 5.49
C GLN A 342 39.26 -25.29 4.65
N ASP A 343 38.10 -25.05 5.25
CA ASP A 343 36.78 -25.11 4.61
C ASP A 343 36.62 -24.14 3.42
N ILE A 344 36.07 -24.60 2.29
CA ILE A 344 35.97 -23.83 1.04
C ILE A 344 34.53 -23.39 0.78
N PHE A 345 34.33 -22.07 0.75
CA PHE A 345 33.11 -21.46 0.20
C PHE A 345 33.26 -21.24 -1.30
N GLN A 346 32.18 -21.48 -2.03
CA GLN A 346 32.08 -21.18 -3.45
C GLN A 346 30.99 -20.13 -3.67
N PHE A 347 31.35 -19.08 -4.39
CA PHE A 347 30.49 -17.96 -4.74
C PHE A 347 30.31 -17.92 -6.25
N GLN A 348 29.09 -17.68 -6.72
CA GLN A 348 28.80 -17.64 -8.14
C GLN A 348 27.66 -16.65 -8.42
N LEU A 349 27.80 -15.88 -9.50
CA LEU A 349 26.69 -15.16 -10.11
C LEU A 349 26.10 -16.09 -11.18
N LEU A 350 24.90 -16.62 -10.92
CA LEU A 350 24.26 -17.55 -11.85
C LEU A 350 24.01 -16.85 -13.19
N ASN A 351 24.09 -17.63 -14.28
CA ASN A 351 23.99 -17.16 -15.67
C ASN A 351 25.10 -16.20 -16.11
N THR A 352 26.22 -16.15 -15.37
CA THR A 352 27.46 -15.50 -15.77
C THR A 352 28.63 -16.49 -15.64
N ASP A 353 29.76 -16.14 -16.23
CA ASP A 353 31.01 -16.90 -16.09
C ASP A 353 31.78 -16.55 -14.79
N TRP A 354 31.26 -15.64 -13.95
CA TRP A 354 31.91 -15.26 -12.71
C TRP A 354 31.69 -16.32 -11.62
N SER A 355 32.79 -16.86 -11.10
CA SER A 355 32.80 -17.70 -9.91
C SER A 355 34.08 -17.47 -9.10
N TYR A 356 33.97 -17.62 -7.78
CA TYR A 356 35.07 -17.41 -6.86
C TYR A 356 35.05 -18.46 -5.76
N LYS A 357 36.22 -18.96 -5.38
CA LYS A 357 36.38 -19.91 -4.28
C LYS A 357 37.32 -19.32 -3.25
N MET A 358 36.93 -19.39 -1.98
CA MET A 358 37.73 -18.86 -0.89
C MET A 358 37.72 -19.82 0.29
N LYS A 359 38.90 -20.00 0.89
CA LYS A 359 39.03 -20.74 2.15
C LYS A 359 38.62 -19.85 3.32
N LEU A 360 37.90 -20.41 4.28
CA LEU A 360 37.64 -19.76 5.55
C LEU A 360 38.93 -19.74 6.38
N THR A 361 39.36 -18.55 6.78
CA THR A 361 40.57 -18.32 7.60
C THR A 361 40.22 -17.57 8.88
N GLN A 362 41.15 -17.48 9.84
CA GLN A 362 40.93 -16.69 11.06
C GLN A 362 40.65 -15.22 10.78
N ASP A 363 41.24 -14.64 9.73
CA ASP A 363 41.03 -13.25 9.33
C ASP A 363 39.57 -12.98 8.89
N ASN A 364 38.83 -14.03 8.52
CA ASN A 364 37.41 -13.90 8.17
C ASN A 364 36.50 -13.91 9.40
N ILE A 365 36.95 -14.37 10.57
CA ILE A 365 36.10 -14.55 11.75
C ILE A 365 36.07 -13.26 12.56
N VAL A 366 34.88 -12.68 12.75
CA VAL A 366 34.73 -11.33 13.34
C VAL A 366 34.17 -11.35 14.75
N VAL A 367 33.28 -12.30 15.06
CA VAL A 367 32.75 -12.51 16.41
C VAL A 367 32.67 -14.00 16.67
N ASN A 368 33.31 -14.43 17.76
CA ASN A 368 33.22 -15.77 18.29
C ASN A 368 32.49 -15.68 19.64
N ASN A 369 31.16 -15.76 19.63
CA ASN A 369 30.40 -15.74 20.89
C ASN A 369 30.33 -17.16 21.42
N SER A 370 31.15 -17.47 22.42
CA SER A 370 31.31 -18.83 22.96
C SER A 370 30.06 -19.39 23.63
N GLU A 371 29.09 -18.54 23.96
CA GLU A 371 27.86 -18.96 24.65
C GLU A 371 26.77 -19.47 23.70
N ASP A 372 26.81 -19.10 22.41
CA ASP A 372 25.67 -19.32 21.50
C ASP A 372 25.93 -20.27 20.30
N ASN A 373 27.11 -20.89 20.20
CA ASN A 373 27.48 -21.86 19.13
C ASN A 373 27.25 -21.35 17.68
N TYR A 374 27.42 -20.05 17.45
CA TYR A 374 27.49 -19.47 16.11
C TYR A 374 28.77 -18.64 15.93
N ILE A 375 29.23 -18.57 14.69
CA ILE A 375 30.41 -17.78 14.30
C ILE A 375 30.00 -16.83 13.17
N TYR A 376 30.42 -15.56 13.25
CA TYR A 376 30.27 -14.65 12.13
C TYR A 376 31.51 -14.65 11.23
N ALA A 377 31.32 -14.99 9.95
CA ALA A 377 32.37 -14.95 8.93
C ALA A 377 32.12 -13.81 7.94
N GLN A 378 33.15 -13.03 7.62
CA GLN A 378 33.10 -11.95 6.63
C GLN A 378 33.95 -12.26 5.41
N PHE A 379 33.38 -11.94 4.25
CA PHE A 379 33.97 -12.14 2.94
C PHE A 379 33.86 -10.85 2.11
N LYS A 380 34.94 -10.50 1.42
CA LYS A 380 35.01 -9.37 0.50
C LYS A 380 35.37 -9.88 -0.89
N LEU A 381 34.39 -9.90 -1.79
CA LEU A 381 34.51 -10.53 -3.11
C LEU A 381 34.60 -9.46 -4.19
N LYS A 382 35.61 -9.54 -5.06
CA LYS A 382 35.74 -8.63 -6.21
C LYS A 382 35.06 -9.23 -7.44
N VAL A 383 34.20 -8.44 -8.07
CA VAL A 383 33.49 -8.79 -9.31
C VAL A 383 33.93 -7.79 -10.39
N PRO A 384 34.66 -8.21 -11.43
CA PRO A 384 35.04 -7.30 -12.51
C PRO A 384 33.81 -6.78 -13.27
N ILE A 385 33.84 -5.51 -13.68
CA ILE A 385 32.68 -4.82 -14.28
C ILE A 385 32.16 -5.46 -15.56
N ASN A 386 33.01 -6.15 -16.33
CA ASN A 386 32.64 -6.83 -17.58
C ASN A 386 31.74 -8.07 -17.39
N TYR A 387 31.51 -8.52 -16.16
CA TYR A 387 30.59 -9.63 -15.86
C TYR A 387 29.16 -9.17 -15.54
N VAL A 388 28.93 -7.87 -15.39
CA VAL A 388 27.69 -7.33 -14.85
C VAL A 388 27.17 -6.16 -15.67
N GLU A 389 25.86 -6.10 -15.80
CA GLU A 389 25.13 -4.95 -16.29
C GLU A 389 24.47 -4.23 -15.11
N LEU A 390 24.31 -2.92 -15.24
CA LEU A 390 23.78 -2.10 -14.15
C LEU A 390 22.25 -2.22 -14.05
N TRP A 391 21.76 -2.13 -12.82
CA TRP A 391 20.34 -1.98 -12.51
C TRP A 391 19.92 -0.52 -12.63
N TRP A 392 18.75 -0.27 -13.21
CA TRP A 392 18.17 1.06 -13.38
C TRP A 392 16.73 1.16 -12.85
N PRO A 393 16.33 2.33 -12.33
CA PRO A 393 14.93 2.60 -11.96
C PRO A 393 13.97 2.57 -13.16
N ASN A 394 12.67 2.42 -12.86
CA ASN A 394 11.59 2.42 -13.83
C ASN A 394 11.61 3.71 -14.68
N GLY A 395 11.68 3.54 -16.00
CA GLY A 395 11.78 4.64 -16.97
C GLY A 395 13.20 5.11 -17.31
N TYR A 396 14.25 4.55 -16.68
CA TYR A 396 15.65 4.97 -16.89
C TYR A 396 16.57 3.87 -17.44
N GLY A 397 16.08 2.64 -17.61
CA GLY A 397 16.86 1.53 -18.16
C GLY A 397 16.32 0.17 -17.75
N GLU A 398 17.14 -0.85 -17.93
CA GLU A 398 16.80 -2.24 -17.58
C GLU A 398 17.07 -2.54 -16.10
N GLN A 399 16.25 -3.40 -15.51
CA GLN A 399 16.35 -3.85 -14.11
C GLN A 399 17.22 -5.11 -14.01
N ASN A 400 18.50 -5.03 -14.39
CA ASN A 400 19.39 -6.19 -14.38
C ASN A 400 19.62 -6.73 -12.96
N LEU A 401 19.26 -8.00 -12.75
CA LEU A 401 19.36 -8.70 -11.46
C LEU A 401 20.07 -10.05 -11.62
N TYR A 402 20.85 -10.41 -10.60
CA TYR A 402 21.66 -11.62 -10.58
C TYR A 402 21.32 -12.47 -9.37
N ASN A 403 21.18 -13.77 -9.59
CA ASN A 403 21.10 -14.73 -8.49
C ASN A 403 22.52 -15.03 -7.98
N PHE A 404 22.87 -14.49 -6.83
CA PHE A 404 24.13 -14.74 -6.15
C PHE A 404 24.03 -15.99 -5.28
N GLN A 405 24.77 -17.02 -5.66
CA GLN A 405 24.77 -18.32 -5.00
C GLN A 405 25.99 -18.47 -4.11
N ILE A 406 25.75 -18.86 -2.86
CA ILE A 406 26.76 -19.22 -1.86
C ILE A 406 26.63 -20.71 -1.59
N LYS A 407 27.74 -21.44 -1.75
CA LYS A 407 27.82 -22.88 -1.50
C LYS A 407 28.89 -23.20 -0.47
N TYR A 408 28.55 -24.08 0.46
CA TYR A 408 29.47 -24.67 1.43
C TYR A 408 29.10 -26.15 1.59
N GLY A 409 30.01 -27.07 1.20
CA GLY A 409 29.69 -28.49 1.13
C GLY A 409 28.44 -28.76 0.28
N THR A 410 27.39 -29.29 0.91
CA THR A 410 26.07 -29.53 0.30
C THR A 410 25.08 -28.37 0.51
N ILE A 411 25.39 -27.41 1.38
CA ILE A 411 24.52 -26.28 1.70
C ILE A 411 24.61 -25.25 0.58
N LYS A 412 23.45 -24.79 0.11
CA LYS A 412 23.32 -23.77 -0.95
C LYS A 412 22.29 -22.73 -0.50
N LYS A 413 22.69 -21.46 -0.51
CA LYS A 413 21.79 -20.31 -0.35
C LYS A 413 21.91 -19.42 -1.60
N VAL A 414 20.79 -18.85 -2.03
CA VAL A 414 20.73 -17.95 -3.18
C VAL A 414 20.05 -16.67 -2.74
N LYS A 415 20.66 -15.52 -3.04
CA LYS A 415 20.06 -14.20 -2.84
C LYS A 415 20.14 -13.44 -4.17
N ARG A 416 19.07 -12.76 -4.53
CA ARG A 416 19.05 -11.91 -5.72
C ARG A 416 19.65 -10.54 -5.39
N ILE A 417 20.50 -10.04 -6.27
CA ILE A 417 21.23 -8.77 -6.09
C ILE A 417 21.23 -7.98 -7.41
N GLY A 418 21.50 -6.68 -7.33
CA GLY A 418 21.74 -5.82 -8.50
C GLY A 418 22.97 -4.95 -8.28
N PHE A 419 23.58 -4.49 -9.38
CA PHE A 419 24.77 -3.64 -9.38
C PHE A 419 24.37 -2.21 -9.76
N ARG A 420 24.49 -1.28 -8.82
CA ARG A 420 24.18 0.15 -9.03
C ARG A 420 24.86 1.02 -7.98
N THR A 421 25.19 2.25 -8.33
CA THR A 421 25.58 3.28 -7.36
C THR A 421 24.44 4.25 -7.09
N ILE A 422 24.46 4.86 -5.92
CA ILE A 422 23.45 5.81 -5.46
C ILE A 422 24.15 6.92 -4.67
N ARG A 423 23.78 8.17 -4.96
CA ARG A 423 24.23 9.33 -4.22
C ARG A 423 23.04 10.27 -3.98
N LEU A 424 22.86 10.71 -2.74
CA LEU A 424 22.01 11.85 -2.43
C LEU A 424 22.86 13.12 -2.50
N VAL A 425 22.60 13.96 -3.49
CA VAL A 425 23.40 15.15 -3.78
C VAL A 425 22.83 16.38 -3.08
N GLN A 426 23.65 17.00 -2.24
CA GLN A 426 23.32 18.17 -1.42
C GLN A 426 24.38 19.26 -1.58
N ASP A 427 24.58 19.70 -2.82
CA ASP A 427 25.61 20.66 -3.20
C ASP A 427 25.12 22.11 -3.07
N THR A 428 26.04 23.03 -2.81
CA THR A 428 25.76 24.47 -2.82
C THR A 428 25.56 24.98 -4.25
N TYR A 429 24.71 25.99 -4.41
CA TYR A 429 24.58 26.71 -5.67
C TYR A 429 25.57 27.88 -5.79
N PRO A 430 25.93 28.30 -7.02
CA PRO A 430 26.65 29.54 -7.23
C PRO A 430 25.87 30.75 -6.67
N ALA A 431 26.59 31.71 -6.06
CA ALA A 431 26.00 32.95 -5.58
C ALA A 431 25.24 33.69 -6.71
N PRO A 432 24.08 34.34 -6.43
CA PRO A 432 23.52 34.67 -5.12
C PRO A 432 22.55 33.63 -4.51
N VAL A 433 22.41 32.45 -5.14
CA VAL A 433 21.44 31.42 -4.72
C VAL A 433 21.86 30.80 -3.40
N LYS A 434 20.91 30.66 -2.48
CA LYS A 434 21.10 30.04 -1.16
C LYS A 434 20.54 28.62 -1.11
N GLY A 435 20.95 27.86 -0.09
CA GLY A 435 20.47 26.51 0.14
C GLY A 435 21.37 25.43 -0.46
N LEU A 436 20.93 24.18 -0.33
CA LEU A 436 21.57 23.01 -0.91
C LEU A 436 20.64 22.34 -1.92
N SER A 437 21.20 21.63 -2.89
CA SER A 437 20.40 20.73 -3.70
C SER A 437 19.84 19.58 -2.86
N PHE A 438 18.87 18.86 -3.40
CA PHE A 438 18.42 17.60 -2.81
C PHE A 438 17.87 16.71 -3.92
N TYR A 439 18.69 15.78 -4.42
CA TYR A 439 18.27 14.86 -5.47
C TYR A 439 19.09 13.58 -5.46
N PHE A 440 18.53 12.54 -6.06
CA PHE A 440 19.20 11.26 -6.22
C PHE A 440 19.92 11.18 -7.57
N GLU A 441 21.16 10.72 -7.52
CA GLU A 441 21.98 10.38 -8.68
C GLU A 441 22.26 8.87 -8.67
N ILE A 442 21.98 8.22 -9.81
CA ILE A 442 22.16 6.78 -10.01
C ILE A 442 23.29 6.54 -11.00
N ASN A 443 24.10 5.52 -10.71
CA ASN A 443 25.19 5.06 -11.58
C ASN A 443 26.17 6.20 -11.96
N ASN A 444 26.47 7.07 -10.98
CA ASN A 444 27.42 8.19 -11.02
C ASN A 444 27.18 9.25 -12.13
N THR A 445 26.06 9.16 -12.86
CA THR A 445 25.89 9.91 -14.11
C THR A 445 24.50 10.52 -14.24
N THR A 446 23.45 9.85 -13.74
CA THR A 446 22.07 10.22 -14.05
C THR A 446 21.36 10.79 -12.84
N LYS A 447 20.93 12.05 -12.95
CA LYS A 447 20.02 12.68 -11.98
C LYS A 447 18.61 12.16 -12.21
N ILE A 448 17.93 11.76 -11.14
CA ILE A 448 16.57 11.21 -11.23
C ILE A 448 15.58 12.25 -10.70
N PHE A 449 14.63 12.65 -11.54
CA PHE A 449 13.43 13.32 -11.04
C PHE A 449 12.53 12.25 -10.42
N VAL A 450 12.31 12.33 -9.11
CA VAL A 450 11.53 11.35 -8.39
C VAL A 450 10.03 11.58 -8.60
N LYS A 451 9.33 10.51 -8.98
CA LYS A 451 7.88 10.47 -9.19
C LYS A 451 7.34 9.30 -8.39
N GLY A 452 6.52 9.58 -7.40
CA GLY A 452 6.17 8.54 -6.45
C GLY A 452 5.02 8.85 -5.52
N SER A 453 4.92 8.00 -4.51
CA SER A 453 3.96 8.15 -3.42
C SER A 453 4.44 7.38 -2.18
N ASN A 454 3.70 7.52 -1.09
CA ASN A 454 4.03 6.89 0.18
C ASN A 454 3.27 5.56 0.33
N TRP A 455 4.01 4.48 0.63
CA TRP A 455 3.51 3.14 0.91
C TRP A 455 3.17 2.99 2.39
N ILE A 456 1.97 2.48 2.66
CA ILE A 456 1.51 2.10 4.01
C ILE A 456 1.17 0.60 4.04
N PRO A 457 1.04 -0.04 5.21
CA PRO A 457 0.62 -1.44 5.30
C PRO A 457 -0.67 -1.70 4.52
N ALA A 458 -0.66 -2.75 3.69
CA ALA A 458 -1.76 -3.04 2.75
C ALA A 458 -2.98 -3.74 3.39
N ASP A 459 -2.84 -4.16 4.66
CA ASP A 459 -3.89 -4.70 5.51
C ASP A 459 -3.44 -4.55 6.98
N ALA A 460 -4.39 -4.47 7.91
CA ALA A 460 -4.11 -4.44 9.35
C ALA A 460 -3.64 -5.81 9.88
N PHE A 461 -3.80 -6.87 9.09
CA PHE A 461 -3.40 -8.23 9.40
C PHE A 461 -2.39 -8.73 8.35
N GLN A 462 -1.11 -8.78 8.71
CA GLN A 462 -0.01 -9.11 7.82
C GLN A 462 -0.17 -10.47 7.11
N GLU A 463 -0.85 -11.43 7.73
CA GLU A 463 -1.12 -12.75 7.17
C GLU A 463 -2.16 -12.76 6.03
N ARG A 464 -2.96 -11.68 5.89
CA ARG A 464 -3.90 -11.50 4.77
C ARG A 464 -3.19 -10.98 3.52
N ILE A 465 -2.00 -10.39 3.68
CA ILE A 465 -1.23 -9.82 2.59
C ILE A 465 -0.56 -10.96 1.80
N THR A 466 -0.83 -11.00 0.50
CA THR A 466 -0.30 -12.04 -0.38
C THR A 466 0.66 -11.43 -1.40
N LYS A 467 1.63 -12.24 -1.85
CA LYS A 467 2.56 -11.86 -2.93
C LYS A 467 1.86 -11.34 -4.18
N ASP A 468 0.74 -11.95 -4.58
CA ASP A 468 -0.01 -11.52 -5.76
C ASP A 468 -0.66 -10.16 -5.55
N TYR A 469 -1.19 -9.88 -4.36
CA TYR A 469 -1.77 -8.58 -4.02
C TYR A 469 -0.71 -7.47 -4.05
N ILE A 470 0.44 -7.70 -3.42
CA ILE A 470 1.56 -6.75 -3.47
C ILE A 470 2.09 -6.58 -4.90
N ARG A 471 2.17 -7.66 -5.68
CA ARG A 471 2.56 -7.57 -7.10
C ARG A 471 1.59 -6.72 -7.91
N GLN A 472 0.29 -6.78 -7.64
CA GLN A 472 -0.70 -5.93 -8.30
C GLN A 472 -0.57 -4.45 -7.92
N LEU A 473 -0.33 -4.14 -6.63
CA LEU A 473 -0.13 -2.76 -6.18
C LEU A 473 1.16 -2.16 -6.75
N LEU A 474 2.26 -2.90 -6.76
CA LEU A 474 3.53 -2.47 -7.36
C LEU A 474 3.47 -2.43 -8.89
N MET A 475 2.67 -3.29 -9.54
CA MET A 475 2.39 -3.18 -10.97
C MET A 475 1.63 -1.89 -11.26
N SER A 476 0.64 -1.53 -10.44
CA SER A 476 -0.10 -0.27 -10.58
C SER A 476 0.84 0.93 -10.45
N THR A 477 1.75 0.89 -9.47
CA THR A 477 2.83 1.88 -9.28
C THR A 477 3.69 2.03 -10.55
N LYS A 478 4.17 0.91 -11.10
CA LYS A 478 4.98 0.91 -12.34
C LYS A 478 4.20 1.49 -13.52
N GLU A 479 2.95 1.09 -13.70
CA GLU A 479 2.07 1.53 -14.79
C GLU A 479 1.66 3.01 -14.68
N ALA A 480 1.73 3.59 -13.47
CA ALA A 480 1.55 5.01 -13.23
C ALA A 480 2.82 5.85 -13.47
N ASN A 481 3.87 5.26 -14.06
CA ASN A 481 5.17 5.88 -14.31
C ASN A 481 5.91 6.37 -13.05
N MET A 482 5.58 5.80 -11.89
CA MET A 482 6.33 6.06 -10.67
C MET A 482 7.66 5.32 -10.71
N ASN A 483 8.68 5.92 -10.10
CA ASN A 483 10.02 5.38 -9.99
C ASN A 483 10.50 5.28 -8.53
N MET A 484 9.74 5.79 -7.56
CA MET A 484 10.03 5.64 -6.14
C MET A 484 8.77 5.45 -5.31
N LEU A 485 8.85 4.62 -4.27
CA LEU A 485 7.93 4.59 -3.15
C LEU A 485 8.67 4.86 -1.85
N ARG A 486 8.01 5.54 -0.92
CA ARG A 486 8.49 5.67 0.46
C ARG A 486 7.76 4.67 1.36
N VAL A 487 8.48 3.68 1.87
CA VAL A 487 7.96 2.76 2.90
C VAL A 487 7.95 3.53 4.22
N TRP A 488 6.77 4.02 4.58
CA TRP A 488 6.57 4.98 5.66
C TRP A 488 6.80 4.38 7.05
N GLY A 489 7.46 5.15 7.92
CA GLY A 489 7.98 4.68 9.21
C GLY A 489 6.97 4.34 10.30
N GLY A 490 5.67 4.53 10.10
CA GLY A 490 4.66 4.06 11.06
C GLY A 490 4.01 2.73 10.68
N GLY A 491 4.49 2.09 9.61
CA GLY A 491 4.04 0.77 9.19
C GLY A 491 4.95 -0.36 9.68
N VAL A 492 5.40 -1.21 8.74
CA VAL A 492 6.30 -2.33 8.98
C VAL A 492 7.48 -2.31 8.01
N TYR A 493 8.61 -2.94 8.38
CA TYR A 493 9.56 -3.37 7.36
C TYR A 493 8.89 -4.47 6.54
N GLU A 494 8.76 -4.25 5.24
CA GLU A 494 7.92 -5.10 4.40
C GLU A 494 8.44 -6.54 4.25
N GLN A 495 7.57 -7.41 3.75
CA GLN A 495 7.90 -8.81 3.49
C GLN A 495 8.92 -8.90 2.34
N ASP A 496 9.79 -9.92 2.32
CA ASP A 496 10.88 -10.02 1.33
C ASP A 496 10.40 -9.90 -0.12
N TYR A 497 9.22 -10.45 -0.42
CA TYR A 497 8.69 -10.41 -1.79
C TYR A 497 8.28 -8.99 -2.23
N PHE A 498 8.04 -8.03 -1.32
CA PHE A 498 7.80 -6.63 -1.67
C PHE A 498 9.04 -6.02 -2.32
N TYR A 499 10.20 -6.13 -1.65
CA TYR A 499 11.47 -5.61 -2.14
C TYR A 499 11.94 -6.35 -3.40
N ASP A 500 11.72 -7.65 -3.45
CA ASP A 500 11.94 -8.46 -4.64
C ASP A 500 11.17 -7.96 -5.87
N ILE A 501 9.89 -7.60 -5.70
CA ILE A 501 9.07 -7.08 -6.79
C ILE A 501 9.48 -5.64 -7.12
N ALA A 502 9.85 -4.83 -6.12
CA ALA A 502 10.38 -3.49 -6.34
C ALA A 502 11.68 -3.52 -7.16
N ASP A 503 12.59 -4.46 -6.86
CA ASP A 503 13.81 -4.71 -7.65
C ASP A 503 13.47 -5.08 -9.10
N GLU A 504 12.52 -5.99 -9.30
CA GLU A 504 12.06 -6.45 -10.63
C GLU A 504 11.41 -5.32 -11.45
N TYR A 505 10.66 -4.44 -10.81
CA TYR A 505 9.93 -3.37 -11.47
C TYR A 505 10.69 -2.06 -11.57
N GLY A 506 11.86 -1.96 -10.94
CA GLY A 506 12.67 -0.73 -10.97
C GLY A 506 12.13 0.34 -10.04
N ILE A 507 11.36 -0.02 -9.01
CA ILE A 507 10.78 0.93 -8.07
C ILE A 507 11.80 1.17 -6.97
N MET A 508 12.38 2.37 -6.93
CA MET A 508 13.26 2.77 -5.83
C MET A 508 12.48 2.84 -4.52
N ILE A 509 13.13 2.52 -3.41
CA ILE A 509 12.54 2.52 -2.08
C ILE A 509 13.30 3.52 -1.19
N TRP A 510 12.58 4.54 -0.74
CA TRP A 510 12.94 5.31 0.44
C TRP A 510 12.46 4.54 1.66
N GLN A 511 13.39 4.00 2.45
CA GLN A 511 13.07 3.11 3.56
C GLN A 511 13.20 3.85 4.89
N ASP A 512 12.07 4.17 5.51
CA ASP A 512 12.08 4.63 6.90
C ASP A 512 12.37 3.45 7.86
N PHE A 513 12.96 3.73 9.01
CA PHE A 513 12.87 2.86 10.19
C PHE A 513 11.51 3.04 10.86
N MET A 514 11.05 2.03 11.61
CA MET A 514 9.67 1.98 12.12
C MET A 514 9.45 2.88 13.35
N PHE A 515 9.63 4.19 13.16
CA PHE A 515 9.42 5.28 14.10
C PHE A 515 8.68 6.42 13.39
N ALA A 516 7.54 6.87 13.92
CA ALA A 516 6.71 7.89 13.26
C ALA A 516 5.90 8.73 14.24
N CYS A 517 5.90 10.04 14.03
CA CYS A 517 5.11 11.06 14.74
C CYS A 517 5.02 10.81 16.26
N SER A 518 6.17 10.58 16.90
CA SER A 518 6.26 10.33 18.33
C SER A 518 7.68 10.55 18.85
N MET A 519 7.80 10.92 20.12
CA MET A 519 9.06 10.72 20.85
C MET A 519 9.16 9.25 21.27
N TYR A 520 10.37 8.77 21.56
CA TYR A 520 10.62 7.37 21.93
C TYR A 520 11.51 7.26 23.17
N PRO A 521 11.37 6.17 23.96
CA PRO A 521 12.27 5.88 25.06
C PRO A 521 13.73 5.71 24.62
N VAL A 522 14.66 5.97 25.53
CA VAL A 522 16.11 5.79 25.31
C VAL A 522 16.80 5.10 26.49
N ASP A 523 16.05 4.38 27.31
CA ASP A 523 16.65 3.50 28.31
C ASP A 523 17.38 2.32 27.64
N LEU A 524 18.29 1.69 28.37
CA LEU A 524 19.15 0.64 27.83
C LEU A 524 18.36 -0.58 27.30
N GLU A 525 17.23 -0.94 27.92
CA GLU A 525 16.40 -2.07 27.48
C GLU A 525 15.80 -1.77 26.11
N PHE A 526 15.21 -0.58 25.95
CA PHE A 526 14.64 -0.12 24.69
C PHE A 526 15.70 0.02 23.60
N LEU A 527 16.83 0.68 23.89
CA LEU A 527 17.92 0.87 22.93
C LEU A 527 18.54 -0.45 22.48
N THR A 528 18.76 -1.40 23.39
CA THR A 528 19.27 -2.74 23.02
C THR A 528 18.29 -3.45 22.09
N ASN A 529 16.98 -3.30 22.34
CA ASN A 529 15.95 -3.87 21.50
C ASN A 529 15.94 -3.24 20.08
N VAL A 530 16.05 -1.91 20.00
CA VAL A 530 16.15 -1.17 18.73
C VAL A 530 17.43 -1.51 17.97
N HIS A 531 18.57 -1.57 18.66
CA HIS A 531 19.85 -1.94 18.07
C HIS A 531 19.76 -3.29 17.33
N ASN A 532 19.21 -4.31 17.99
CA ASN A 532 19.02 -5.63 17.39
C ASN A 532 18.09 -5.60 16.18
N GLU A 533 17.03 -4.79 16.23
CA GLU A 533 16.13 -4.55 15.10
C GLU A 533 16.85 -3.93 13.90
N VAL A 534 17.61 -2.86 14.12
CA VAL A 534 18.34 -2.17 13.06
C VAL A 534 19.38 -3.10 12.44
N VAL A 535 20.15 -3.82 13.26
CA VAL A 535 21.14 -4.79 12.78
C VAL A 535 20.49 -5.86 11.90
N TYR A 536 19.36 -6.41 12.36
CA TYR A 536 18.64 -7.46 11.62
C TYR A 536 18.06 -6.92 10.30
N GLN A 537 17.34 -5.79 10.35
CA GLN A 537 16.62 -5.27 9.19
C GLN A 537 17.57 -4.73 8.12
N VAL A 538 18.61 -3.98 8.49
CA VAL A 538 19.63 -3.52 7.53
C VAL A 538 20.33 -4.72 6.90
N GLY A 539 20.72 -5.71 7.71
CA GLY A 539 21.35 -6.94 7.24
C GLY A 539 20.48 -7.77 6.28
N ARG A 540 19.17 -7.83 6.53
CA ARG A 540 18.18 -8.50 5.67
C ARG A 540 17.99 -7.77 4.33
N LEU A 541 17.96 -6.44 4.38
CA LEU A 541 17.43 -5.62 3.30
C LEU A 541 18.49 -4.98 2.40
N ASN A 542 19.72 -4.78 2.86
CA ASN A 542 20.74 -4.02 2.12
C ASN A 542 21.23 -4.65 0.79
N SER A 543 20.84 -5.90 0.52
CA SER A 543 21.06 -6.58 -0.76
C SER A 543 20.14 -6.12 -1.89
N HIS A 544 19.02 -5.46 -1.58
CA HIS A 544 18.03 -5.03 -2.56
C HIS A 544 18.46 -3.72 -3.27
N PRO A 545 18.73 -3.73 -4.60
CA PRO A 545 19.12 -2.52 -5.32
C PRO A 545 18.05 -1.42 -5.29
N SER A 546 16.77 -1.80 -5.14
CA SER A 546 15.64 -0.87 -5.03
C SER A 546 15.78 0.10 -3.86
N ILE A 547 16.29 -0.32 -2.69
CA ILE A 547 16.47 0.60 -1.56
C ILE A 547 17.54 1.62 -1.93
N VAL A 548 17.22 2.91 -1.87
CA VAL A 548 18.13 4.00 -2.25
C VAL A 548 18.48 4.94 -1.11
N VAL A 549 17.69 4.95 -0.04
CA VAL A 549 17.97 5.76 1.16
C VAL A 549 17.41 5.07 2.40
N TRP A 550 18.15 5.16 3.49
CA TRP A 550 17.69 4.84 4.84
C TRP A 550 17.27 6.13 5.53
N SER A 551 16.09 6.14 6.16
CA SER A 551 15.54 7.32 6.84
C SER A 551 15.18 6.97 8.28
N GLY A 552 15.71 7.72 9.25
CA GLY A 552 15.64 7.35 10.68
C GLY A 552 14.23 7.33 11.27
N ASN A 553 13.31 8.15 10.75
CA ASN A 553 11.93 8.24 11.23
C ASN A 553 11.05 9.10 10.29
N ASN A 554 9.74 9.05 10.52
CA ASN A 554 8.77 9.99 9.97
C ASN A 554 8.47 11.13 10.96
N GLU A 555 8.67 12.36 10.52
CA GLU A 555 8.27 13.63 11.13
C GLU A 555 8.75 13.93 12.56
N ASN A 556 9.62 13.12 13.16
CA ASN A 556 10.00 13.35 14.55
C ASN A 556 10.90 14.60 14.70
N GLU A 557 11.70 14.96 13.69
CA GLU A 557 12.44 16.22 13.68
C GLU A 557 11.48 17.41 13.67
N ALA A 558 10.50 17.39 12.77
CA ALA A 558 9.46 18.40 12.64
C ALA A 558 8.60 18.49 13.91
N ALA A 559 8.23 17.37 14.51
CA ALA A 559 7.44 17.30 15.73
C ALA A 559 8.17 17.90 16.92
N LEU A 560 9.47 17.61 17.03
CA LEU A 560 10.31 18.20 18.05
C LEU A 560 10.45 19.69 17.78
N SER A 561 11.00 20.11 16.62
CA SER A 561 11.21 21.52 16.25
C SER A 561 9.94 22.38 16.40
N GLY A 562 8.80 21.90 15.89
CA GLY A 562 7.49 22.54 15.97
C GLY A 562 6.78 22.39 17.31
N ASN A 563 7.37 21.68 18.28
CA ASN A 563 6.82 21.48 19.63
C ASN A 563 5.39 20.90 19.63
N TRP A 564 5.11 19.94 18.76
CA TRP A 564 3.75 19.37 18.57
C TRP A 564 3.14 18.84 19.86
N TYR A 565 3.98 18.29 20.75
CA TYR A 565 3.54 17.65 21.98
C TYR A 565 3.88 18.44 23.26
N GLY A 566 4.28 19.71 23.15
CA GLY A 566 4.65 20.51 24.33
C GLY A 566 6.00 20.12 24.96
N THR A 567 6.89 19.50 24.19
CA THR A 567 8.26 19.09 24.58
C THR A 567 9.16 20.25 25.01
N ASN A 568 8.83 21.50 24.66
CA ASN A 568 9.56 22.70 25.08
C ASN A 568 9.68 22.86 26.60
N LYS A 569 8.81 22.22 27.39
CA LYS A 569 8.94 22.18 28.86
C LYS A 569 10.28 21.56 29.31
N ASN A 570 10.82 20.63 28.52
CA ASN A 570 12.12 20.00 28.77
C ASN A 570 12.85 19.74 27.44
N ARG A 571 13.04 20.81 26.66
CA ARG A 571 13.54 20.75 25.28
C ARG A 571 14.83 19.94 25.14
N THR A 572 15.82 20.25 25.97
CA THR A 572 17.15 19.63 25.94
C THR A 572 17.10 18.12 26.18
N LEU A 573 16.18 17.63 27.02
CA LEU A 573 16.00 16.19 27.22
C LEU A 573 15.58 15.51 25.91
N TYR A 574 14.50 15.99 25.30
CA TYR A 574 13.96 15.36 24.09
C TYR A 574 14.89 15.52 22.86
N GLU A 575 15.64 16.62 22.76
CA GLU A 575 16.69 16.76 21.74
C GLU A 575 17.82 15.75 21.95
N ASN A 576 18.27 15.55 23.19
CA ASN A 576 19.30 14.56 23.49
C ASN A 576 18.79 13.14 23.21
N ASP A 577 17.55 12.81 23.61
CA ASP A 577 16.93 11.51 23.34
C ASP A 577 16.82 11.25 21.84
N TYR A 578 16.37 12.25 21.07
CA TYR A 578 16.27 12.20 19.61
C TYR A 578 17.64 11.93 18.97
N VAL A 579 18.66 12.72 19.31
CA VAL A 579 20.02 12.56 18.76
C VAL A 579 20.61 11.22 19.16
N PHE A 580 20.40 10.79 20.41
CA PHE A 580 20.91 9.51 20.88
C PHE A 580 20.34 8.34 20.09
N LEU A 581 19.01 8.27 19.96
CA LEU A 581 18.33 7.20 19.25
C LEU A 581 18.68 7.18 17.76
N TYR A 582 18.48 8.30 17.06
CA TYR A 582 18.56 8.32 15.59
C TYR A 582 19.98 8.47 15.05
N VAL A 583 20.89 9.11 15.80
CA VAL A 583 22.26 9.40 15.34
C VAL A 583 23.28 8.48 16.00
N HIS A 584 23.28 8.38 17.33
CA HIS A 584 24.31 7.62 18.05
C HIS A 584 24.07 6.11 18.02
N ASP A 585 22.82 5.65 17.88
CA ASP A 585 22.49 4.24 17.67
C ASP A 585 22.14 3.94 16.21
N ILE A 586 20.94 4.32 15.72
CA ILE A 586 20.44 3.87 14.40
C ILE A 586 21.39 4.22 13.25
N ARG A 587 21.76 5.50 13.08
CA ARG A 587 22.69 5.93 12.01
C ARG A 587 24.04 5.23 12.11
N ALA A 588 24.60 5.14 13.31
CA ALA A 588 25.91 4.51 13.53
C ALA A 588 25.90 3.04 13.10
N VAL A 589 24.87 2.28 13.51
CA VAL A 589 24.68 0.88 13.12
C VAL A 589 24.50 0.75 11.60
N VAL A 590 23.70 1.60 10.98
CA VAL A 590 23.50 1.58 9.52
C VAL A 590 24.84 1.82 8.80
N GLN A 591 25.61 2.83 9.19
CA GLN A 591 26.88 3.18 8.55
C GLN A 591 27.97 2.11 8.72
N ASP A 592 27.90 1.32 9.78
CA ASP A 592 28.78 0.17 9.98
C ASP A 592 28.40 -1.01 9.06
N LEU A 593 27.10 -1.21 8.82
CA LEU A 593 26.58 -2.33 8.04
C LEU A 593 26.44 -2.05 6.53
N ASP A 594 26.16 -0.81 6.15
CA ASP A 594 25.89 -0.40 4.78
C ASP A 594 26.45 0.99 4.48
N LYS A 595 27.50 1.03 3.67
CA LYS A 595 28.13 2.27 3.16
C LYS A 595 27.75 2.57 1.72
N SER A 596 26.85 1.77 1.13
CA SER A 596 26.44 1.90 -0.27
C SER A 596 25.27 2.87 -0.47
N ARG A 597 24.66 3.37 0.61
CA ARG A 597 23.47 4.22 0.60
C ARG A 597 23.61 5.42 1.55
N PRO A 598 22.97 6.56 1.23
CA PRO A 598 22.81 7.66 2.18
C PRO A 598 21.89 7.30 3.35
N PHE A 599 22.07 8.05 4.45
CA PHE A 599 21.20 8.01 5.61
C PHE A 599 20.65 9.42 5.89
N LEU A 600 19.33 9.55 6.01
CA LEU A 600 18.62 10.75 6.46
C LEU A 600 18.14 10.53 7.89
N VAL A 601 18.24 11.56 8.74
CA VAL A 601 17.85 11.41 10.15
C VAL A 601 16.32 11.43 10.32
N SER A 602 15.60 12.20 9.48
CA SER A 602 14.14 12.34 9.49
C SER A 602 13.61 12.66 8.09
N SER A 603 12.28 12.64 7.96
CA SER A 603 11.50 13.12 6.81
C SER A 603 10.27 13.85 7.36
N PRO A 604 10.09 15.17 7.16
CA PRO A 604 10.98 16.05 6.44
C PRO A 604 12.23 16.39 7.27
N SER A 605 13.32 16.72 6.59
CA SER A 605 14.56 17.19 7.19
C SER A 605 15.29 18.14 6.25
N ASN A 606 16.07 19.09 6.78
CA ASN A 606 16.96 19.93 5.95
C ASN A 606 18.26 19.20 5.55
N GLY A 607 18.39 17.90 5.84
CA GLY A 607 19.53 17.06 5.46
C GLY A 607 20.83 17.54 6.10
N LEU A 608 21.85 17.86 5.28
CA LEU A 608 23.14 18.33 5.79
C LEU A 608 23.04 19.64 6.59
N GLU A 609 22.02 20.46 6.36
CA GLU A 609 21.80 21.66 7.18
C GLU A 609 21.26 21.29 8.57
N SER A 610 20.33 20.33 8.67
CA SER A 610 19.90 19.80 9.96
C SER A 610 21.09 19.24 10.74
N GLU A 611 22.00 18.51 10.10
CA GLU A 611 23.23 18.01 10.76
C GLU A 611 24.11 19.16 11.30
N GLN A 612 24.25 20.26 10.53
CA GLN A 612 24.99 21.45 10.97
C GLN A 612 24.32 22.17 12.15
N GLU A 613 22.99 22.13 12.21
CA GLU A 613 22.20 22.70 13.31
C GLU A 613 22.10 21.79 14.54
N GLY A 614 22.77 20.63 14.56
CA GLY A 614 22.73 19.68 15.68
C GLY A 614 21.61 18.64 15.57
N TYR A 615 21.27 18.26 14.33
CA TYR A 615 20.28 17.26 13.93
C TYR A 615 18.80 17.61 14.14
N VAL A 616 18.51 18.76 14.73
CA VAL A 616 17.15 19.30 14.85
C VAL A 616 17.16 20.72 14.30
N ALA A 617 16.79 20.88 13.04
CA ALA A 617 16.79 22.19 12.39
C ALA A 617 15.79 23.14 13.06
N LYS A 618 16.09 24.45 13.01
CA LYS A 618 15.14 25.49 13.46
C LYS A 618 13.86 25.51 12.65
N ASN A 619 13.95 25.17 11.37
CA ASN A 619 12.81 25.01 10.48
C ASN A 619 13.04 23.82 9.55
N PRO A 620 12.58 22.61 9.93
CA PRO A 620 12.67 21.41 9.07
C PRO A 620 11.80 21.48 7.81
N TYR A 621 10.99 22.54 7.65
CA TYR A 621 10.18 22.81 6.46
C TYR A 621 10.79 23.92 5.57
N ASP A 622 12.09 24.21 5.69
CA ASP A 622 12.73 25.23 4.87
C ASP A 622 12.81 24.77 3.39
N PRO A 623 12.15 25.46 2.44
CA PRO A 623 12.12 25.04 1.04
C PRO A 623 13.49 25.07 0.35
N LEU A 624 14.52 25.65 0.97
CA LEU A 624 15.86 25.79 0.39
C LEU A 624 16.76 24.58 0.60
N TYR A 625 16.37 23.65 1.48
CA TYR A 625 17.14 22.46 1.85
C TYR A 625 16.24 21.22 1.79
N GLY A 626 16.86 20.04 1.77
CA GLY A 626 16.16 18.83 2.18
C GLY A 626 14.89 18.47 1.41
N ASP A 627 13.97 17.84 2.15
CA ASP A 627 12.62 17.51 1.72
C ASP A 627 11.57 18.17 2.61
N VAL A 628 10.34 18.31 2.09
CA VAL A 628 9.24 19.01 2.74
C VAL A 628 7.97 18.17 2.69
N HIS A 629 7.19 18.19 3.78
CA HIS A 629 5.79 17.74 3.79
C HIS A 629 4.88 18.97 3.74
N TYR A 630 3.83 18.95 2.91
CA TYR A 630 2.91 20.09 2.79
C TYR A 630 1.44 19.67 2.74
N TYR A 631 0.66 20.21 3.66
CA TYR A 631 -0.78 19.95 3.77
C TYR A 631 -1.53 21.25 4.07
N ASN A 632 -2.51 21.59 3.23
CA ASN A 632 -3.36 22.76 3.44
C ASN A 632 -4.74 22.55 2.80
N TYR A 633 -5.78 22.60 3.62
CA TYR A 633 -7.14 22.16 3.29
C TYR A 633 -8.16 23.30 3.29
N ASN A 634 -7.72 24.53 3.61
CA ASN A 634 -8.58 25.72 3.72
C ASN A 634 -8.38 26.69 2.55
N ILE A 635 -7.82 26.20 1.45
CA ILE A 635 -7.44 26.98 0.28
C ILE A 635 -8.13 26.40 -0.97
N ASP A 636 -8.11 27.18 -2.05
CA ASP A 636 -8.33 26.58 -3.37
C ASP A 636 -7.12 25.71 -3.72
N THR A 637 -7.29 24.39 -3.60
CA THR A 637 -6.23 23.40 -3.85
C THR A 637 -5.86 23.27 -5.32
N TRP A 638 -6.59 23.93 -6.23
CA TRP A 638 -6.23 24.00 -7.66
C TRP A 638 -5.38 25.23 -7.98
N ASN A 639 -5.24 26.15 -7.02
CA ASN A 639 -4.36 27.29 -7.16
C ASN A 639 -2.91 26.91 -6.84
N TYR A 640 -2.11 26.77 -7.90
CA TYR A 640 -0.70 26.41 -7.80
C TYR A 640 0.13 27.38 -6.93
N THR A 641 -0.31 28.64 -6.74
CA THR A 641 0.48 29.66 -6.01
C THR A 641 0.54 29.40 -4.51
N TYR A 642 -0.32 28.53 -3.97
CA TYR A 642 -0.29 28.18 -2.54
C TYR A 642 0.68 27.06 -2.20
N TYR A 643 1.28 26.40 -3.20
CA TYR A 643 2.23 25.33 -2.95
C TYR A 643 3.66 25.87 -2.89
N PRO A 644 4.46 25.43 -1.90
CA PRO A 644 5.84 25.88 -1.78
C PRO A 644 6.67 25.34 -2.95
N ILE A 645 7.62 26.14 -3.42
CA ILE A 645 8.62 25.70 -4.40
C ILE A 645 9.83 25.19 -3.59
N THR A 646 9.97 23.88 -3.48
CA THR A 646 10.95 23.20 -2.60
C THR A 646 12.04 22.49 -3.41
N ARG A 647 13.07 21.95 -2.77
CA ARG A 647 14.03 21.03 -3.41
C ARG A 647 13.42 19.65 -3.65
N PHE A 648 12.61 19.16 -2.72
CA PHE A 648 11.92 17.89 -2.81
C PHE A 648 10.63 17.95 -1.99
N LEU A 649 9.55 17.34 -2.48
CA LEU A 649 8.28 17.25 -1.77
C LEU A 649 7.95 15.78 -1.50
N SER A 650 8.27 15.29 -0.30
CA SER A 650 8.16 13.87 0.08
C SER A 650 6.77 13.47 0.57
N GLU A 651 5.95 14.46 0.97
CA GLU A 651 4.53 14.27 1.24
C GLU A 651 3.69 15.48 0.84
N VAL A 652 2.55 15.21 0.21
CA VAL A 652 1.48 16.17 -0.07
C VAL A 652 0.20 15.41 -0.45
N GLY A 653 -0.96 15.89 -0.02
CA GLY A 653 -2.21 15.30 -0.50
C GLY A 653 -3.46 15.91 0.10
N VAL A 654 -4.61 15.50 -0.45
CA VAL A 654 -5.96 15.73 0.08
C VAL A 654 -6.74 14.43 0.09
N GLN A 655 -7.75 14.33 0.96
CA GLN A 655 -8.56 13.11 1.08
C GLN A 655 -9.57 12.97 -0.06
N SER A 656 -9.99 11.73 -0.33
CA SER A 656 -11.16 11.43 -1.13
C SER A 656 -11.90 10.21 -0.58
N LEU A 657 -13.17 10.07 -0.94
CA LEU A 657 -13.93 8.86 -0.64
C LEU A 657 -13.51 7.69 -1.56
N PRO A 658 -13.61 6.44 -1.07
CA PRO A 658 -13.49 5.25 -1.91
C PRO A 658 -14.77 5.06 -2.75
N SER A 659 -14.69 4.21 -3.77
CA SER A 659 -15.83 3.86 -4.62
C SER A 659 -16.97 3.22 -3.81
N LEU A 660 -18.20 3.33 -4.33
CA LEU A 660 -19.35 2.70 -3.70
C LEU A 660 -19.17 1.17 -3.61
N GLU A 661 -18.49 0.55 -4.57
CA GLU A 661 -18.19 -0.88 -4.57
C GLU A 661 -17.32 -1.28 -3.37
N THR A 662 -16.29 -0.49 -3.07
CA THR A 662 -15.43 -0.71 -1.90
C THR A 662 -16.20 -0.44 -0.61
N TRP A 663 -16.95 0.68 -0.54
CA TRP A 663 -17.76 1.04 0.63
C TRP A 663 -18.85 0.01 0.95
N SER A 664 -19.51 -0.53 -0.06
CA SER A 664 -20.62 -1.49 0.14
C SER A 664 -20.18 -2.84 0.70
N GLN A 665 -18.87 -3.12 0.79
CA GLN A 665 -18.35 -4.35 1.40
C GLN A 665 -18.45 -4.35 2.92
N ILE A 666 -18.55 -3.17 3.55
CA ILE A 666 -18.49 -3.03 5.01
C ILE A 666 -19.84 -2.79 5.67
N THR A 667 -20.93 -2.73 4.89
CA THR A 667 -22.28 -2.55 5.42
C THR A 667 -23.34 -3.19 4.50
N ASN A 668 -24.42 -3.68 5.11
CA ASN A 668 -25.63 -4.11 4.39
C ASN A 668 -26.79 -3.12 4.58
N ASP A 669 -26.58 -2.05 5.35
CA ASP A 669 -27.60 -1.03 5.62
C ASP A 669 -27.44 0.12 4.62
N SER A 670 -28.47 0.32 3.78
CA SER A 670 -28.47 1.40 2.80
C SER A 670 -28.42 2.81 3.42
N THR A 671 -28.74 2.96 4.71
CA THR A 671 -28.65 4.26 5.42
C THR A 671 -27.20 4.67 5.66
N ASP A 672 -26.24 3.74 5.61
CA ASP A 672 -24.81 4.03 5.69
C ASP A 672 -24.24 4.62 4.38
N ASN A 673 -24.98 4.52 3.26
CA ASN A 673 -24.61 5.09 1.96
C ASN A 673 -24.94 6.59 1.89
N GLY A 674 -24.35 7.36 2.80
CA GLY A 674 -24.51 8.80 2.89
C GLY A 674 -23.21 9.47 3.31
N TYR A 675 -22.94 10.66 2.77
CA TYR A 675 -21.72 11.43 3.07
C TYR A 675 -21.60 11.79 4.56
N TRP A 676 -22.74 11.98 5.23
CA TRP A 676 -22.84 12.30 6.66
C TRP A 676 -23.48 11.16 7.46
N SER A 677 -23.39 9.92 6.98
CA SER A 677 -23.88 8.76 7.74
C SER A 677 -23.05 8.55 9.00
N GLU A 678 -23.63 7.91 10.01
CA GLU A 678 -22.94 7.61 11.26
C GLU A 678 -21.68 6.75 11.00
N LEU A 679 -21.79 5.75 10.11
CA LEU A 679 -20.66 4.92 9.73
C LEU A 679 -19.57 5.73 9.00
N MET A 680 -19.95 6.67 8.12
CA MET A 680 -18.98 7.53 7.43
C MET A 680 -18.20 8.41 8.41
N ILE A 681 -18.91 9.03 9.35
CA ILE A 681 -18.29 9.86 10.40
C ILE A 681 -17.36 9.02 11.27
N GLN A 682 -17.76 7.79 11.61
CA GLN A 682 -16.94 6.89 12.41
C GLN A 682 -15.69 6.40 11.66
N ARG A 683 -15.77 6.19 10.35
CA ARG A 683 -14.65 5.79 9.49
C ARG A 683 -13.71 6.94 9.13
N GLN A 684 -14.16 8.18 9.26
CA GLN A 684 -13.30 9.34 9.09
C GLN A 684 -12.40 9.49 10.32
N HIS A 685 -11.11 9.22 10.15
CA HIS A 685 -10.13 9.28 11.22
C HIS A 685 -9.33 10.60 11.26
N ARG A 686 -9.60 11.49 10.30
CA ARG A 686 -9.04 12.83 10.24
C ARG A 686 -10.04 13.89 10.72
N GLY A 687 -9.63 14.67 11.72
CA GLY A 687 -10.45 15.77 12.25
C GLY A 687 -10.80 16.79 11.16
N GLY A 688 -12.10 17.02 10.95
CA GLY A 688 -12.61 17.96 9.93
C GLY A 688 -12.54 17.44 8.48
N GLY A 689 -12.10 16.20 8.24
CA GLY A 689 -11.81 15.72 6.88
C GLY A 689 -13.03 15.69 5.94
N LEU A 690 -14.23 15.44 6.46
CA LEU A 690 -15.47 15.49 5.65
C LEU A 690 -15.85 16.93 5.28
N GLU A 691 -15.70 17.87 6.21
CA GLU A 691 -15.94 19.29 5.98
C GLU A 691 -14.94 19.89 4.99
N GLU A 692 -13.65 19.56 5.15
CA GLU A 692 -12.58 20.02 4.26
C GLU A 692 -12.81 19.54 2.83
N MET A 693 -13.07 18.23 2.61
CA MET A 693 -13.41 17.71 1.28
C MET A 693 -14.60 18.46 0.65
N MET A 694 -15.60 18.83 1.46
CA MET A 694 -16.76 19.60 0.97
C MET A 694 -16.37 21.03 0.58
N VAL A 695 -15.54 21.69 1.39
CA VAL A 695 -15.01 23.04 1.10
C VAL A 695 -14.19 23.04 -0.18
N GLU A 696 -13.28 22.07 -0.34
CA GLU A 696 -12.45 21.93 -1.53
C GLU A 696 -13.29 21.71 -2.79
N ILE A 697 -14.33 20.86 -2.73
CA ILE A 697 -15.30 20.69 -3.83
C ILE A 697 -15.99 22.02 -4.13
N MET A 698 -16.47 22.74 -3.12
CA MET A 698 -17.20 24.00 -3.31
C MET A 698 -16.35 25.11 -3.95
N HIS A 699 -15.02 25.08 -3.79
CA HIS A 699 -14.12 25.99 -4.50
C HIS A 699 -14.21 25.82 -6.02
N ASN A 700 -14.23 24.57 -6.51
CA ASN A 700 -13.93 24.29 -7.92
C ASN A 700 -15.10 23.67 -8.71
N LEU A 701 -15.93 22.86 -8.05
CA LEU A 701 -16.86 21.93 -8.70
C LEU A 701 -18.32 22.25 -8.36
N PRO A 702 -19.28 21.89 -9.25
CA PRO A 702 -20.70 22.02 -8.95
C PRO A 702 -21.13 20.99 -7.90
N LEU A 703 -21.99 21.39 -6.97
CA LEU A 703 -22.59 20.46 -6.01
C LEU A 703 -23.74 19.68 -6.67
N PRO A 704 -23.99 18.43 -6.24
CA PRO A 704 -25.04 17.61 -6.84
C PRO A 704 -26.45 18.16 -6.53
N VAL A 705 -27.33 18.19 -7.54
CA VAL A 705 -28.71 18.70 -7.42
C VAL A 705 -29.71 17.55 -7.30
N THR A 706 -29.55 16.68 -6.30
CA THR A 706 -30.44 15.52 -6.11
C THR A 706 -30.90 15.36 -4.66
N THR A 707 -32.14 14.92 -4.47
CA THR A 707 -32.72 14.56 -3.16
C THR A 707 -32.59 13.07 -2.85
N ASN A 708 -32.11 12.25 -3.79
CA ASN A 708 -31.85 10.84 -3.56
C ASN A 708 -30.50 10.66 -2.85
N THR A 709 -30.53 10.19 -1.61
CA THR A 709 -29.34 10.04 -0.76
C THR A 709 -28.24 9.19 -1.39
N THR A 710 -28.59 8.04 -1.98
CA THR A 710 -27.59 7.15 -2.60
C THR A 710 -26.98 7.77 -3.85
N ARG A 711 -27.79 8.44 -4.68
CA ARG A 711 -27.27 9.16 -5.86
C ARG A 711 -26.40 10.34 -5.44
N ASN A 712 -26.80 11.07 -4.40
CA ASN A 712 -25.99 12.15 -3.84
C ASN A 712 -24.64 11.63 -3.33
N PHE A 713 -24.64 10.49 -2.64
CA PHE A 713 -23.43 9.85 -2.14
C PHE A 713 -22.48 9.43 -3.27
N THR A 714 -22.96 8.76 -4.32
CA THR A 714 -22.12 8.37 -5.46
C THR A 714 -21.58 9.58 -6.23
N GLN A 715 -22.37 10.64 -6.37
CA GLN A 715 -21.93 11.89 -6.98
C GLN A 715 -20.87 12.61 -6.13
N LEU A 716 -20.99 12.58 -4.80
CA LEU A 716 -19.96 13.12 -3.89
C LEU A 716 -18.68 12.28 -3.91
N ILE A 717 -18.76 10.95 -3.99
CA ILE A 717 -17.57 10.10 -4.21
C ILE A 717 -16.83 10.56 -5.48
N TYR A 718 -17.55 10.68 -6.59
CA TYR A 718 -16.98 11.13 -7.86
C TYR A 718 -16.34 12.54 -7.75
N LEU A 719 -17.01 13.49 -7.09
CA LEU A 719 -16.51 14.85 -6.89
C LEU A 719 -15.26 14.90 -6.00
N THR A 720 -15.23 14.15 -4.88
CA THR A 720 -14.05 14.09 -4.01
C THR A 720 -12.85 13.51 -4.76
N GLN A 721 -13.05 12.50 -5.61
CA GLN A 721 -11.98 11.92 -6.44
C GLN A 721 -11.51 12.87 -7.55
N ILE A 722 -12.40 13.66 -8.18
CA ILE A 722 -11.98 14.73 -9.11
C ILE A 722 -11.10 15.73 -8.37
N ASN A 723 -11.55 16.21 -7.20
CA ASN A 723 -10.80 17.21 -6.45
C ASN A 723 -9.41 16.70 -6.07
N GLN A 724 -9.32 15.46 -5.57
CA GLN A 724 -8.05 14.83 -5.24
C GLN A 724 -7.14 14.71 -6.47
N ALA A 725 -7.66 14.22 -7.59
CA ALA A 725 -6.89 14.05 -8.82
C ALA A 725 -6.34 15.38 -9.36
N MET A 726 -7.17 16.42 -9.38
CA MET A 726 -6.79 17.77 -9.82
C MET A 726 -5.81 18.44 -8.87
N THR A 727 -5.97 18.24 -7.56
CA THR A 727 -5.04 18.76 -6.55
C THR A 727 -3.66 18.15 -6.72
N ILE A 728 -3.56 16.82 -6.75
CA ILE A 728 -2.28 16.11 -6.92
C ILE A 728 -1.62 16.49 -8.26
N LYS A 729 -2.41 16.62 -9.34
CA LYS A 729 -1.93 17.11 -10.64
C LYS A 729 -1.36 18.52 -10.53
N THR A 730 -2.07 19.44 -9.87
CA THR A 730 -1.64 20.84 -9.71
C THR A 730 -0.30 20.93 -8.99
N VAL A 731 -0.12 20.19 -7.89
CA VAL A 731 1.16 20.18 -7.15
C VAL A 731 2.25 19.54 -7.98
N SER A 732 1.97 18.43 -8.67
CA SER A 732 2.95 17.77 -9.53
C SER A 732 3.40 18.66 -10.68
N ASP A 733 2.47 19.34 -11.33
CA ASP A 733 2.75 20.32 -12.39
C ASP A 733 3.63 21.46 -11.86
N GLN A 734 3.36 21.93 -10.63
CA GLN A 734 4.17 22.94 -9.95
C GLN A 734 5.59 22.45 -9.68
N CYS A 735 5.78 21.26 -9.13
CA CYS A 735 7.10 20.69 -8.89
C CYS A 735 7.86 20.47 -10.21
N ARG A 736 7.22 19.88 -11.21
CA ARG A 736 7.86 19.54 -12.48
C ARG A 736 8.27 20.76 -13.29
N ARG A 737 7.50 21.84 -13.30
CA ARG A 737 7.90 23.06 -14.03
C ARG A 737 9.08 23.80 -13.37
N HIS A 738 9.32 23.56 -12.08
CA HIS A 738 10.46 24.12 -11.34
C HIS A 738 11.63 23.13 -11.22
N SER A 739 11.65 22.06 -12.03
CA SER A 739 12.65 20.99 -11.92
C SER A 739 14.05 21.36 -12.37
N SER A 740 14.18 22.37 -13.24
CA SER A 740 15.48 22.78 -13.76
C SER A 740 16.01 24.05 -13.08
N ILE A 741 17.33 24.16 -13.00
CA ILE A 741 18.03 25.34 -12.46
C ILE A 741 17.65 26.62 -13.21
N SER A 742 17.34 26.53 -14.51
CA SER A 742 16.89 27.68 -15.30
C SER A 742 15.53 28.23 -14.88
N GLN A 743 14.72 27.44 -14.16
CA GLN A 743 13.41 27.83 -13.62
C GLN A 743 13.46 28.20 -12.13
N MET A 744 14.67 28.30 -11.57
CA MET A 744 14.88 28.70 -10.19
C MET A 744 14.69 30.22 -10.03
N ASP A 745 13.96 30.60 -8.99
CA ASP A 745 13.78 32.01 -8.62
C ASP A 745 15.05 32.53 -7.94
N GLN A 746 15.72 33.49 -8.58
CA GLN A 746 16.96 34.08 -8.09
C GLN A 746 16.77 34.98 -6.86
N VAL A 747 15.55 35.47 -6.60
CA VAL A 747 15.25 36.34 -5.46
C VAL A 747 14.98 35.49 -4.22
N THR A 748 14.10 34.50 -4.34
CA THR A 748 13.75 33.61 -3.21
C THR A 748 14.71 32.45 -3.05
N SER A 749 15.57 32.17 -4.05
CA SER A 749 16.44 30.97 -4.14
C SER A 749 15.69 29.64 -4.26
N GLN A 750 14.37 29.67 -4.48
CA GLN A 750 13.51 28.49 -4.57
C GLN A 750 13.47 27.93 -6.00
N GLY A 751 13.41 26.61 -6.12
CA GLY A 751 13.36 25.88 -7.40
C GLY A 751 14.29 24.69 -7.42
N ASN A 752 14.63 24.20 -8.61
CA ASN A 752 15.37 22.95 -8.79
C ASN A 752 14.73 21.81 -7.99
N THR A 753 13.41 21.69 -8.10
CA THR A 753 12.62 20.66 -7.43
C THR A 753 12.87 19.32 -8.11
N MET A 754 13.39 18.34 -7.39
CA MET A 754 13.86 17.07 -7.97
C MET A 754 13.03 15.86 -7.56
N GLY A 755 11.88 16.08 -6.93
CA GLY A 755 10.96 15.01 -6.66
C GLY A 755 9.63 15.44 -6.05
N ILE A 756 8.61 14.65 -6.34
CA ILE A 756 7.32 14.68 -5.68
C ILE A 756 6.86 13.25 -5.34
N MET A 757 6.53 13.03 -4.08
CA MET A 757 5.87 11.83 -3.58
C MET A 757 4.59 12.23 -2.88
N TYR A 758 3.43 11.92 -3.47
CA TYR A 758 2.17 12.26 -2.82
C TYR A 758 1.86 11.31 -1.65
N TRP A 759 1.18 11.82 -0.65
CA TRP A 759 0.55 11.04 0.41
C TRP A 759 -0.88 10.72 -0.05
N GLN A 760 -1.31 9.46 -0.19
CA GLN A 760 -0.56 8.20 -0.08
C GLN A 760 -0.92 7.24 -1.23
N LEU A 761 -0.20 6.13 -1.40
CA LEU A 761 -0.45 5.18 -2.49
C LEU A 761 -1.74 4.40 -2.27
N ASN A 762 -1.77 3.58 -1.21
CA ASN A 762 -2.74 2.51 -0.96
C ASN A 762 -3.52 2.70 0.34
N ASP A 763 -4.63 1.98 0.48
CA ASP A 763 -5.43 1.90 1.71
C ASP A 763 -5.20 0.60 2.48
N ILE A 764 -5.23 0.72 3.80
CA ILE A 764 -5.24 -0.42 4.74
C ILE A 764 -6.64 -1.03 4.89
N TRP A 765 -7.70 -0.24 4.71
CA TRP A 765 -9.11 -0.61 4.89
C TRP A 765 -10.05 0.36 4.16
N GLN A 766 -11.36 0.11 4.16
CA GLN A 766 -12.36 0.95 3.48
C GLN A 766 -12.71 2.20 4.32
N ALA A 767 -12.14 3.35 3.97
CA ALA A 767 -12.37 4.64 4.64
C ALA A 767 -12.05 5.83 3.70
N PRO A 768 -12.45 7.07 4.05
CA PRO A 768 -11.93 8.29 3.42
C PRO A 768 -10.44 8.45 3.75
N THR A 769 -9.60 8.53 2.72
CA THR A 769 -8.15 8.63 2.88
C THR A 769 -7.53 9.42 1.73
N TRP A 770 -6.23 9.65 1.81
CA TRP A 770 -5.44 10.24 0.74
C TRP A 770 -4.99 9.24 -0.32
N SER A 771 -5.41 7.97 -0.23
CA SER A 771 -4.97 6.93 -1.14
C SER A 771 -5.39 7.23 -2.58
N SER A 772 -4.60 6.76 -3.54
CA SER A 772 -4.98 6.65 -4.95
C SER A 772 -5.46 5.24 -5.33
N LEU A 773 -5.10 4.24 -4.52
CA LEU A 773 -5.53 2.85 -4.63
C LEU A 773 -6.38 2.49 -3.41
N GLU A 774 -7.63 2.15 -3.66
CA GLU A 774 -8.57 1.70 -2.62
C GLU A 774 -8.16 0.35 -2.03
N TYR A 775 -8.69 -0.01 -0.86
CA TYR A 775 -8.48 -1.34 -0.29
C TYR A 775 -8.98 -2.41 -1.28
N GLY A 776 -8.11 -3.35 -1.62
CA GLY A 776 -8.34 -4.34 -2.68
C GLY A 776 -7.78 -3.93 -4.05
N GLY A 777 -7.13 -2.76 -4.17
CA GLY A 777 -6.31 -2.34 -5.31
C GLY A 777 -7.04 -1.58 -6.42
N LYS A 778 -8.32 -1.22 -6.25
CA LYS A 778 -9.09 -0.49 -7.27
C LYS A 778 -8.54 0.95 -7.40
N TRP A 779 -8.36 1.41 -8.65
CA TRP A 779 -7.81 2.73 -8.92
C TRP A 779 -8.86 3.83 -8.72
N LYS A 780 -8.55 4.81 -7.87
CA LYS A 780 -9.26 6.09 -7.85
C LYS A 780 -8.85 6.95 -9.05
N MET A 781 -9.60 8.03 -9.32
CA MET A 781 -9.28 8.96 -10.40
C MET A 781 -7.86 9.53 -10.31
N SER A 782 -7.36 9.77 -9.10
CA SER A 782 -6.00 10.26 -8.85
C SER A 782 -4.90 9.36 -9.39
N HIS A 783 -5.08 8.03 -9.41
CA HIS A 783 -4.07 7.12 -9.94
C HIS A 783 -3.97 7.18 -11.48
N TYR A 784 -5.10 7.39 -12.17
CA TYR A 784 -5.11 7.64 -13.61
C TYR A 784 -4.43 8.98 -13.95
N TYR A 785 -4.60 9.99 -13.10
CA TYR A 785 -3.95 11.28 -13.26
C TYR A 785 -2.45 11.20 -12.97
N ALA A 786 -2.03 10.38 -11.99
CA ALA A 786 -0.63 10.10 -11.74
C ALA A 786 0.07 9.53 -12.97
N LYS A 787 -0.56 8.54 -13.63
CA LYS A 787 -0.06 7.99 -14.90
C LYS A 787 0.14 9.04 -15.99
N GLN A 788 -0.73 10.05 -16.05
CA GLN A 788 -0.66 11.13 -17.04
C GLN A 788 0.39 12.20 -16.67
N MET A 789 0.40 12.68 -15.43
CA MET A 789 1.29 13.75 -14.98
C MET A 789 2.74 13.29 -14.79
N TYR A 790 2.99 11.98 -14.70
CA TYR A 790 4.33 11.38 -14.57
C TYR A 790 4.92 10.85 -15.89
N GLN A 791 4.34 11.21 -17.03
CA GLN A 791 4.93 10.89 -18.33
C GLN A 791 6.36 11.49 -18.45
N PRO A 792 7.34 10.74 -18.99
CA PRO A 792 8.73 11.21 -19.11
C PRO A 792 8.87 12.52 -19.89
N THR A 793 8.11 12.66 -20.97
CA THR A 793 7.93 13.90 -21.72
C THR A 793 6.53 14.43 -21.50
N TYR A 794 6.41 15.69 -21.09
CA TYR A 794 5.16 16.28 -20.63
C TYR A 794 5.02 17.74 -21.09
N VAL A 795 3.88 18.07 -21.70
CA VAL A 795 3.58 19.43 -22.19
C VAL A 795 2.58 20.08 -21.25
N LEU A 796 2.99 21.12 -20.53
CA LEU A 796 2.20 21.74 -19.48
C LEU A 796 1.78 23.17 -19.86
N PRO A 797 0.50 23.40 -20.23
CA PRO A 797 -0.04 24.74 -20.34
C PRO A 797 -0.43 25.32 -18.97
N VAL A 798 -0.01 26.55 -18.68
CA VAL A 798 -0.31 27.28 -17.43
C VAL A 798 -0.81 28.69 -17.74
N LEU A 799 -1.81 29.17 -16.99
CA LEU A 799 -2.21 30.57 -16.96
C LEU A 799 -1.47 31.28 -15.82
N GLU A 800 -0.68 32.30 -16.15
CA GLU A 800 0.12 33.07 -15.20
C GLU A 800 -0.30 34.56 -15.23
N PRO A 801 -0.69 35.16 -14.08
CA PRO A 801 -0.97 34.53 -12.79
C PRO A 801 -2.22 33.64 -12.81
N TYR A 802 -2.36 32.77 -11.80
CA TYR A 802 -3.49 31.83 -11.68
C TYR A 802 -4.83 32.58 -11.74
N LEU A 803 -5.72 32.11 -12.63
CA LEU A 803 -7.08 32.61 -12.86
C LEU A 803 -7.20 34.14 -12.84
N THR A 804 -6.19 34.81 -13.38
CA THR A 804 -6.16 36.27 -13.58
C THR A 804 -6.31 36.55 -15.08
N TYR A 805 -7.03 37.63 -15.43
CA TYR A 805 -7.39 37.96 -16.82
C TYR A 805 -7.09 39.41 -17.21
N ASP A 806 -6.21 40.06 -16.47
CA ASP A 806 -5.77 41.43 -16.73
C ASP A 806 -4.71 41.50 -17.85
N GLU A 807 -4.14 42.68 -18.07
CA GLU A 807 -3.13 42.91 -19.12
C GLU A 807 -1.80 42.16 -18.84
N THR A 808 -1.56 41.73 -17.61
CA THR A 808 -0.35 40.97 -17.22
C THR A 808 -0.51 39.47 -17.47
N SER A 809 -1.75 39.01 -17.66
CA SER A 809 -2.09 37.60 -17.72
C SER A 809 -1.67 36.96 -19.05
N LYS A 810 -0.95 35.84 -18.97
CA LYS A 810 -0.41 35.12 -20.12
C LYS A 810 -0.58 33.61 -19.97
N ILE A 811 -0.72 32.94 -21.10
CA ILE A 811 -0.65 31.47 -21.16
C ILE A 811 0.76 31.11 -21.56
N VAL A 812 1.39 30.26 -20.75
CA VAL A 812 2.75 29.74 -20.95
C VAL A 812 2.64 28.23 -21.16
N VAL A 813 3.31 27.71 -22.18
CA VAL A 813 3.40 26.27 -22.41
C VAL A 813 4.82 25.84 -22.14
N TYR A 814 4.96 24.95 -21.15
CA TYR A 814 6.21 24.32 -20.77
C TYR A 814 6.33 22.96 -21.46
N LEU A 815 7.54 22.60 -21.86
CA LEU A 815 7.94 21.26 -22.27
C LEU A 815 8.91 20.74 -21.22
N ILE A 816 8.51 19.66 -20.54
CA ILE A 816 9.28 19.02 -19.48
C ILE A 816 9.79 17.68 -20.00
N ASN A 817 11.08 17.43 -19.82
CA ASN A 817 11.73 16.17 -20.12
C ASN A 817 12.45 15.67 -18.86
N ASP A 818 12.13 14.46 -18.41
CA ASP A 818 12.80 13.84 -17.26
C ASP A 818 14.23 13.36 -17.60
N GLY A 819 14.51 13.17 -18.89
CA GLY A 819 15.73 12.51 -19.36
C GLY A 819 15.65 10.99 -19.23
N ASN A 820 16.33 10.26 -20.12
CA ASN A 820 16.37 8.80 -20.13
C ASN A 820 17.65 8.21 -19.49
N GLY A 821 18.59 9.06 -19.07
CA GLY A 821 19.85 8.64 -18.44
C GLY A 821 20.85 7.90 -19.34
N LYS A 822 20.58 7.75 -20.64
CA LYS A 822 21.47 7.06 -21.58
C LYS A 822 22.56 7.99 -22.11
N ASN A 823 23.73 7.44 -22.50
CA ASN A 823 24.89 8.17 -23.02
C ASN A 823 24.84 8.55 -24.53
N GLU A 824 23.66 8.50 -25.17
CA GLU A 824 23.45 8.91 -26.57
C GLU A 824 23.13 10.40 -26.73
N THR A 825 23.88 11.15 -27.56
CA THR A 825 23.67 12.59 -27.83
C THR A 825 22.46 12.88 -28.73
N ASP A 826 21.44 12.03 -28.68
CA ASP A 826 20.34 12.08 -29.61
C ASP A 826 19.37 13.22 -29.25
N GLU A 827 19.07 14.01 -30.27
CA GLU A 827 18.08 15.07 -30.22
C GLU A 827 16.85 14.62 -30.98
N THR A 828 15.72 14.56 -30.27
CA THR A 828 14.44 14.14 -30.85
C THR A 828 13.57 15.36 -31.10
N SER A 829 13.17 15.55 -32.36
CA SER A 829 12.22 16.59 -32.75
C SER A 829 10.80 16.15 -32.40
N ILE A 830 10.11 16.94 -31.59
CA ILE A 830 8.72 16.67 -31.21
C ILE A 830 7.79 17.74 -31.76
N THR A 831 6.60 17.31 -32.18
CA THR A 831 5.54 18.22 -32.64
C THR A 831 4.54 18.40 -31.53
N ILE A 832 4.31 19.65 -31.14
CA ILE A 832 3.37 20.00 -30.07
C ILE A 832 2.17 20.70 -30.69
N GLN A 833 0.99 20.14 -30.47
CA GLN A 833 -0.27 20.67 -30.95
C GLN A 833 -1.04 21.24 -29.79
N CYS A 834 -1.38 22.53 -29.86
CA CYS A 834 -2.26 23.15 -28.88
C CYS A 834 -3.48 23.74 -29.57
N ALA A 835 -4.61 23.75 -28.89
CA ALA A 835 -5.86 24.25 -29.43
C ALA A 835 -6.78 24.82 -28.35
N VAL A 836 -7.58 25.82 -28.72
CA VAL A 836 -8.68 26.31 -27.88
C VAL A 836 -9.95 25.59 -28.32
N HIS A 837 -10.64 24.98 -27.36
CA HIS A 837 -11.91 24.29 -27.58
C HIS A 837 -13.03 24.97 -26.80
N ASP A 838 -14.24 24.84 -27.31
CA ASP A 838 -15.49 25.14 -26.58
C ASP A 838 -16.21 23.83 -26.23
N PHE A 839 -17.34 23.94 -25.53
CA PHE A 839 -18.15 22.79 -25.10
C PHE A 839 -19.34 22.49 -26.03
N GLU A 840 -19.40 23.14 -27.19
CA GLU A 840 -20.47 22.97 -28.18
C GLU A 840 -20.04 22.07 -29.34
N GLN A 841 -18.79 22.16 -29.81
CA GLN A 841 -18.33 21.45 -31.00
C GLN A 841 -16.98 20.76 -30.78
N PHE A 842 -16.73 19.69 -31.53
CA PHE A 842 -15.47 18.95 -31.47
C PHE A 842 -14.31 19.70 -32.16
N ASN A 843 -14.62 20.45 -33.22
CA ASN A 843 -13.61 21.21 -33.95
C ASN A 843 -13.06 22.35 -33.07
N PRO A 844 -11.73 22.51 -32.96
CA PRO A 844 -11.14 23.59 -32.19
C PRO A 844 -11.46 24.96 -32.80
N ARG A 845 -11.64 25.97 -31.94
CA ARG A 845 -11.82 27.38 -32.34
C ARG A 845 -10.56 27.95 -32.99
N THR A 846 -9.39 27.55 -32.49
CA THR A 846 -8.07 27.89 -33.06
C THR A 846 -7.09 26.78 -32.72
N LYS A 847 -6.13 26.55 -33.62
CA LYS A 847 -5.07 25.55 -33.48
C LYS A 847 -3.69 26.20 -33.65
N PHE A 848 -2.71 25.66 -32.93
CA PHE A 848 -1.31 26.03 -32.95
C PHE A 848 -0.47 24.76 -33.06
N ILE A 849 0.59 24.82 -33.84
CA ILE A 849 1.55 23.73 -34.00
C ILE A 849 2.93 24.32 -33.76
N PHE A 850 3.68 23.71 -32.87
CA PHE A 850 5.02 24.10 -32.50
C PHE A 850 5.95 22.91 -32.74
N MET A 851 7.18 23.21 -33.14
CA MET A 851 8.26 22.24 -33.20
C MET A 851 9.20 22.55 -32.03
N ALA A 852 9.57 21.53 -31.27
CA ALA A 852 10.55 21.63 -30.20
C ALA A 852 11.52 20.46 -30.29
N THR A 853 12.69 20.61 -29.65
CA THR A 853 13.71 19.57 -29.61
C THR A 853 13.96 19.20 -28.16
N ILE A 854 13.90 17.90 -27.86
CA ILE A 854 14.31 17.37 -26.56
C ILE A 854 15.69 16.72 -26.69
N LYS A 855 16.51 16.91 -25.67
CA LYS A 855 17.78 16.19 -25.51
C LYS A 855 17.48 14.96 -24.66
N GLU A 856 17.54 13.77 -25.24
CA GLU A 856 16.98 12.59 -24.58
C GLU A 856 17.63 12.29 -23.23
N GLN A 857 18.92 12.59 -23.07
CA GLN A 857 19.67 12.31 -21.84
C GLN A 857 19.41 13.32 -20.72
N MET A 858 19.11 14.56 -21.10
CA MET A 858 19.16 15.69 -20.18
C MET A 858 17.77 16.02 -19.68
N MET A 859 17.65 16.05 -18.35
CA MET A 859 16.51 16.66 -17.70
C MET A 859 16.47 18.15 -18.02
N ASP A 860 15.33 18.62 -18.52
CA ASP A 860 15.15 20.01 -18.88
C ASP A 860 13.68 20.43 -18.83
N THR A 861 13.47 21.72 -18.56
CA THR A 861 12.15 22.35 -18.60
C THR A 861 12.25 23.65 -19.39
N GLN A 862 11.60 23.65 -20.56
CA GLN A 862 11.66 24.73 -21.54
C GLN A 862 10.32 25.44 -21.69
N VAL A 863 10.33 26.76 -21.86
CA VAL A 863 9.15 27.51 -22.30
C VAL A 863 9.13 27.53 -23.82
N ILE A 864 8.17 26.82 -24.42
CA ILE A 864 8.08 26.68 -25.89
C ILE A 864 7.11 27.68 -26.52
N TYR A 865 6.16 28.20 -25.75
CA TYR A 865 5.18 29.16 -26.22
C TYR A 865 4.69 30.05 -25.09
N GLN A 866 4.49 31.32 -25.39
CA GLN A 866 3.84 32.27 -24.48
C GLN A 866 2.96 33.25 -25.28
N VAL A 867 1.77 33.53 -24.76
CA VAL A 867 0.83 34.48 -25.38
C VAL A 867 0.01 35.20 -24.32
N PRO A 868 -0.21 36.52 -24.43
CA PRO A 868 -1.16 37.21 -23.57
C PRO A 868 -2.55 36.58 -23.65
N TYR A 869 -3.18 36.34 -22.51
CA TYR A 869 -4.48 35.66 -22.41
C TYR A 869 -5.54 36.32 -23.31
N GLN A 870 -5.64 37.65 -23.24
CA GLN A 870 -6.61 38.42 -24.01
C GLN A 870 -6.44 38.25 -25.53
N LYS A 871 -5.19 38.16 -26.02
CA LYS A 871 -4.90 37.92 -27.44
C LYS A 871 -5.35 36.53 -27.88
N LEU A 872 -5.17 35.52 -27.03
CA LEU A 872 -5.61 34.15 -27.35
C LEU A 872 -7.14 34.06 -27.43
N ILE A 873 -7.84 34.59 -26.43
CA ILE A 873 -9.31 34.57 -26.36
C ILE A 873 -9.94 35.33 -27.53
N GLN A 874 -9.42 36.51 -27.86
CA GLN A 874 -9.87 37.28 -29.03
C GLN A 874 -9.68 36.50 -30.33
N ARG A 875 -8.51 35.87 -30.51
CA ARG A 875 -8.22 35.03 -31.69
C ARG A 875 -9.16 33.82 -31.77
N ALA A 876 -9.44 33.19 -30.64
CA ALA A 876 -10.35 32.05 -30.54
C ALA A 876 -11.83 32.44 -30.67
N LYS A 877 -12.16 33.74 -30.61
CA LYS A 877 -13.54 34.25 -30.56
C LYS A 877 -14.36 33.66 -29.39
N CYS A 878 -13.69 33.39 -28.26
CA CYS A 878 -14.36 33.04 -27.01
C CYS A 878 -14.80 34.34 -26.34
N GLN A 879 -16.03 34.42 -25.83
CA GLN A 879 -16.54 35.66 -25.24
C GLN A 879 -15.91 35.95 -23.87
N ASN A 880 -15.64 34.89 -23.10
CA ASN A 880 -15.02 34.94 -21.78
C ASN A 880 -14.42 33.57 -21.39
N GLU A 881 -13.83 33.50 -20.20
CA GLU A 881 -13.21 32.31 -19.59
C GLU A 881 -14.16 31.14 -19.38
N THR A 882 -15.48 31.36 -19.33
CA THR A 882 -16.49 30.32 -19.05
C THR A 882 -16.92 29.52 -20.29
N GLN A 883 -16.43 29.87 -21.48
CA GLN A 883 -16.86 29.23 -22.73
C GLN A 883 -15.86 28.25 -23.32
N CYS A 884 -14.58 28.40 -22.96
CA CYS A 884 -13.49 27.73 -23.63
C CYS A 884 -12.46 27.21 -22.65
N LEU A 885 -11.64 26.28 -23.12
CA LEU A 885 -10.42 25.84 -22.46
C LEU A 885 -9.29 25.67 -23.47
N PHE A 886 -8.07 25.48 -22.98
CA PHE A 886 -6.90 25.26 -23.81
C PHE A 886 -6.36 23.84 -23.64
N ARG A 887 -6.11 23.15 -24.74
CA ARG A 887 -5.56 21.78 -24.77
C ARG A 887 -4.22 21.78 -25.47
N CYS A 888 -3.30 20.96 -25.00
CA CYS A 888 -2.02 20.70 -25.64
C CYS A 888 -1.72 19.20 -25.60
N SER A 889 -1.13 18.68 -26.67
CA SER A 889 -0.57 17.34 -26.75
C SER A 889 0.72 17.38 -27.54
N TYR A 890 1.56 16.36 -27.38
CA TYR A 890 2.71 16.15 -28.25
C TYR A 890 2.53 14.87 -29.04
N LEU A 891 3.14 14.83 -30.22
CA LEU A 891 3.24 13.65 -31.09
C LEU A 891 4.72 13.31 -31.22
N SER A 892 5.08 12.08 -30.88
CA SER A 892 6.42 11.52 -31.09
C SER A 892 6.64 11.11 -32.54
N ASP A 893 5.60 10.63 -33.22
CA ASP A 893 5.57 10.33 -34.65
C ASP A 893 4.27 10.91 -35.26
N MET A 894 4.36 11.52 -36.46
CA MET A 894 3.21 12.11 -37.16
C MET A 894 2.17 11.04 -37.57
N ASN A 895 2.55 9.76 -37.57
CA ASN A 895 1.68 8.63 -37.93
C ASN A 895 1.08 7.87 -36.74
N ASP A 896 1.50 8.15 -35.50
CA ASP A 896 0.98 7.45 -34.31
C ASP A 896 0.15 8.40 -33.44
N THR A 897 -1.17 8.37 -33.64
CA THR A 897 -2.14 9.21 -32.91
C THR A 897 -2.69 8.52 -31.67
N ASN A 898 -2.29 7.28 -31.36
CA ASN A 898 -3.01 6.46 -30.38
C ASN A 898 -2.56 6.66 -28.92
N ASP A 899 -1.38 7.26 -28.67
CA ASP A 899 -0.78 7.36 -27.32
C ASP A 899 -0.43 8.80 -26.87
N ALA A 900 -0.93 9.84 -27.54
CA ALA A 900 -0.68 11.22 -27.12
C ALA A 900 -1.49 11.59 -25.86
N TYR A 901 -0.82 11.72 -24.71
CA TYR A 901 -1.45 12.22 -23.48
C TYR A 901 -1.78 13.71 -23.58
N GLU A 902 -3.07 14.03 -23.63
CA GLU A 902 -3.55 15.40 -23.75
C GLU A 902 -3.57 16.11 -22.39
N GLN A 903 -2.90 17.25 -22.32
CA GLN A 903 -2.99 18.17 -21.18
C GLN A 903 -3.98 19.29 -21.48
N TYR A 904 -4.56 19.81 -20.40
CA TYR A 904 -5.56 20.86 -20.48
C TYR A 904 -5.28 21.93 -19.43
N LEU A 905 -5.64 23.16 -19.81
CA LEU A 905 -5.69 24.33 -18.97
C LEU A 905 -7.14 24.82 -18.97
N LEU A 906 -7.78 24.67 -17.82
CA LEU A 906 -9.10 25.22 -17.56
C LEU A 906 -8.95 26.73 -17.38
N PHE A 907 -9.68 27.52 -18.15
CA PHE A 907 -9.62 28.98 -18.00
C PHE A 907 -10.37 29.49 -16.78
N THR A 908 -11.25 28.69 -16.19
CA THR A 908 -11.94 28.99 -14.93
C THR A 908 -12.33 27.68 -14.23
N HIS A 909 -12.90 27.79 -13.03
CA HIS A 909 -13.40 26.65 -12.27
C HIS A 909 -14.54 25.93 -13.02
N PRO A 910 -14.57 24.58 -13.03
CA PRO A 910 -15.61 23.83 -13.73
C PRO A 910 -17.05 24.17 -13.36
N LYS A 911 -17.31 24.57 -12.12
CA LYS A 911 -18.65 25.04 -11.68
C LYS A 911 -19.19 26.23 -12.48
N SER A 912 -18.33 26.98 -13.16
CA SER A 912 -18.68 28.14 -13.98
C SER A 912 -18.97 27.78 -15.44
N TYR A 913 -18.63 26.57 -15.90
CA TYR A 913 -18.90 26.14 -17.26
C TYR A 913 -20.38 25.80 -17.47
N LYS A 914 -20.91 26.18 -18.63
CA LYS A 914 -22.26 25.81 -19.07
C LYS A 914 -22.19 24.57 -19.96
N LEU A 915 -22.04 23.41 -19.33
CA LEU A 915 -21.99 22.13 -20.03
C LEU A 915 -23.36 21.75 -20.58
N GLN A 916 -23.38 21.13 -21.76
CA GLN A 916 -24.56 20.52 -22.36
C GLN A 916 -24.51 19.00 -22.17
N ASP A 917 -25.66 18.33 -22.30
CA ASP A 917 -25.74 16.88 -22.25
C ASP A 917 -24.84 16.27 -23.35
N PRO A 918 -23.79 15.51 -22.98
CA PRO A 918 -22.92 14.89 -23.97
C PRO A 918 -23.58 13.71 -24.68
N GLN A 919 -24.73 13.21 -24.21
CA GLN A 919 -25.39 11.99 -24.71
C GLN A 919 -24.42 10.80 -24.81
N LEU A 920 -23.61 10.61 -23.76
CA LEU A 920 -22.61 9.55 -23.73
C LEU A 920 -23.27 8.18 -23.86
N SER A 921 -22.79 7.37 -24.80
CA SER A 921 -23.25 6.01 -25.02
C SER A 921 -22.09 5.04 -25.27
N ILE A 922 -22.31 3.77 -24.92
CA ILE A 922 -21.38 2.68 -25.18
C ILE A 922 -21.75 2.05 -26.54
N VAL A 923 -20.86 2.19 -27.51
CA VAL A 923 -21.07 1.70 -28.89
C VAL A 923 -20.79 0.21 -28.98
N SER A 924 -19.66 -0.25 -28.46
CA SER A 924 -19.26 -1.66 -28.51
C SER A 924 -18.29 -2.03 -27.40
N VAL A 925 -18.32 -3.30 -27.00
CA VAL A 925 -17.32 -3.93 -26.14
C VAL A 925 -16.80 -5.16 -26.87
N THR A 926 -15.48 -5.26 -27.06
CA THR A 926 -14.85 -6.36 -27.81
C THR A 926 -13.65 -6.89 -27.05
N THR A 927 -13.47 -8.22 -27.05
CA THR A 927 -12.27 -8.85 -26.48
C THR A 927 -11.05 -8.54 -27.35
N ARG A 928 -9.96 -8.07 -26.72
CA ARG A 928 -8.71 -7.73 -27.39
C ARG A 928 -7.71 -8.89 -27.38
N THR A 929 -7.64 -9.65 -26.29
CA THR A 929 -6.73 -10.79 -26.14
C THR A 929 -7.47 -12.11 -25.98
N ALA A 930 -6.92 -13.18 -26.56
CA ALA A 930 -7.55 -14.51 -26.53
C ALA A 930 -7.70 -15.11 -25.11
N ASP A 931 -6.90 -14.63 -24.16
CA ASP A 931 -6.98 -15.00 -22.73
C ASP A 931 -8.17 -14.38 -21.99
N MET A 932 -8.96 -13.53 -22.67
CA MET A 932 -10.11 -12.80 -22.11
C MET A 932 -9.74 -11.91 -20.91
N MET A 933 -8.52 -11.37 -20.92
CA MET A 933 -8.02 -10.44 -19.89
C MET A 933 -8.01 -8.97 -20.32
N SER A 934 -8.30 -8.67 -21.59
CA SER A 934 -8.38 -7.29 -22.06
C SER A 934 -9.54 -7.06 -23.03
N PHE A 935 -10.21 -5.90 -22.87
CA PHE A 935 -11.43 -5.54 -23.59
C PHE A 935 -11.33 -4.10 -24.09
N ASP A 936 -11.59 -3.89 -25.38
CA ASP A 936 -11.73 -2.56 -25.96
C ASP A 936 -13.20 -2.11 -25.85
N ILE A 937 -13.41 -0.93 -25.28
CA ILE A 937 -14.71 -0.31 -25.03
C ILE A 937 -14.75 0.97 -25.85
N LYS A 938 -15.63 0.98 -26.85
CA LYS A 938 -15.87 2.15 -27.71
C LYS A 938 -17.00 2.98 -27.12
N ILE A 939 -16.73 4.23 -26.78
CA ILE A 939 -17.70 5.21 -26.31
C ILE A 939 -17.91 6.30 -27.35
N GLN A 940 -19.10 6.88 -27.37
CA GLN A 940 -19.48 7.99 -28.26
C GLN A 940 -20.18 9.09 -27.46
N VAL A 941 -19.95 10.34 -27.84
CA VAL A 941 -20.63 11.53 -27.34
C VAL A 941 -21.07 12.44 -28.50
N GLU A 942 -22.15 13.19 -28.30
CA GLU A 942 -22.66 14.18 -29.27
C GLU A 942 -22.14 15.61 -28.96
N ARG A 943 -21.62 15.83 -27.76
CA ARG A 943 -20.96 17.09 -27.33
C ARG A 943 -19.73 16.77 -26.46
N PRO A 944 -18.75 17.69 -26.37
CA PRO A 944 -17.63 17.52 -25.45
C PRO A 944 -18.04 17.28 -24.00
N ALA A 945 -17.37 16.35 -23.32
CA ALA A 945 -17.67 15.95 -21.94
C ALA A 945 -16.45 16.13 -21.03
N LEU A 946 -16.65 16.61 -19.81
CA LEU A 946 -15.58 16.75 -18.82
C LEU A 946 -15.60 15.64 -17.78
N PHE A 947 -14.40 15.19 -17.38
CA PHE A 947 -14.17 14.21 -16.31
C PHE A 947 -14.96 12.91 -16.54
N VAL A 948 -14.96 12.40 -17.77
CA VAL A 948 -15.61 11.14 -18.14
C VAL A 948 -15.02 10.03 -17.28
N TRP A 949 -15.85 9.44 -16.45
CA TRP A 949 -15.48 8.37 -15.53
C TRP A 949 -16.25 7.10 -15.87
N LEU A 950 -15.50 6.03 -16.13
CA LEU A 950 -16.02 4.70 -16.41
C LEU A 950 -15.74 3.80 -15.21
N ASP A 951 -16.70 2.96 -14.84
CA ASP A 951 -16.55 1.98 -13.76
C ASP A 951 -17.20 0.65 -14.17
N ILE A 952 -16.58 -0.48 -13.80
CA ILE A 952 -17.13 -1.82 -14.08
C ILE A 952 -17.29 -2.55 -12.75
N VAL A 953 -18.50 -2.49 -12.20
CA VAL A 953 -18.79 -2.95 -10.84
C VAL A 953 -18.72 -4.47 -10.76
N GLY A 954 -17.92 -5.01 -9.84
CA GLY A 954 -17.81 -6.45 -9.60
C GLY A 954 -16.97 -7.19 -10.62
N VAL A 955 -16.17 -6.49 -11.43
CA VAL A 955 -15.05 -7.07 -12.20
C VAL A 955 -13.78 -6.38 -11.72
N LYS A 956 -12.81 -7.16 -11.24
CA LYS A 956 -11.54 -6.60 -10.77
C LYS A 956 -10.64 -6.30 -11.96
N GLY A 957 -10.13 -5.08 -12.02
CA GLY A 957 -9.37 -4.60 -13.16
C GLY A 957 -9.21 -3.09 -13.16
N ARG A 958 -8.61 -2.57 -14.22
CA ARG A 958 -8.39 -1.12 -14.41
C ARG A 958 -8.42 -0.75 -15.89
N PHE A 959 -8.74 0.49 -16.21
CA PHE A 959 -8.70 1.02 -17.57
C PHE A 959 -7.26 1.41 -17.98
N ASN A 960 -6.94 1.55 -19.27
CA ASN A 960 -5.70 2.22 -19.70
C ASN A 960 -5.72 3.72 -19.37
N HIS A 961 -6.91 4.33 -19.43
CA HIS A 961 -7.17 5.75 -19.27
C HIS A 961 -8.59 5.98 -18.73
N ASN A 962 -8.76 6.89 -17.76
CA ASN A 962 -10.05 7.22 -17.15
C ASN A 962 -10.02 8.64 -16.55
N GLY A 963 -11.17 9.22 -16.24
CA GLY A 963 -11.26 10.58 -15.67
C GLY A 963 -10.89 11.71 -16.65
N PHE A 964 -10.85 11.42 -17.95
CA PHE A 964 -10.39 12.33 -18.99
C PHE A 964 -11.48 13.30 -19.46
N HIS A 965 -11.07 14.35 -20.17
CA HIS A 965 -11.99 15.17 -20.96
C HIS A 965 -12.10 14.60 -22.38
N LEU A 966 -13.32 14.49 -22.90
CA LEU A 966 -13.59 13.93 -24.22
C LEU A 966 -14.04 15.05 -25.17
N PHE A 967 -13.16 15.41 -26.10
CA PHE A 967 -13.38 16.44 -27.14
C PHE A 967 -13.37 15.84 -28.55
N GLU A 968 -13.58 14.54 -28.63
CA GLU A 968 -13.71 13.77 -29.86
C GLU A 968 -15.06 13.06 -29.84
N HIS A 969 -15.63 12.81 -31.01
CA HIS A 969 -16.94 12.17 -31.13
C HIS A 969 -16.94 10.74 -30.57
N GLU A 970 -15.86 10.00 -30.79
CA GLU A 970 -15.70 8.62 -30.35
C GLU A 970 -14.33 8.44 -29.69
N LYS A 971 -14.25 7.55 -28.70
CA LYS A 971 -12.99 7.13 -28.08
C LYS A 971 -13.02 5.65 -27.75
N ILE A 972 -11.88 4.99 -27.90
CA ILE A 972 -11.69 3.61 -27.45
C ILE A 972 -10.83 3.64 -26.20
N VAL A 973 -11.30 2.97 -25.15
CA VAL A 973 -10.53 2.71 -23.94
C VAL A 973 -10.41 1.21 -23.72
N THR A 974 -9.29 0.76 -23.18
CA THR A 974 -9.04 -0.66 -22.92
C THR A 974 -9.18 -0.92 -21.42
N TYR A 975 -9.95 -1.95 -21.06
CA TYR A 975 -10.07 -2.45 -19.69
C TYR A 975 -9.28 -3.74 -19.54
N TYR A 976 -8.45 -3.82 -18.50
CA TYR A 976 -7.60 -4.97 -18.19
C TYR A 976 -8.13 -5.62 -16.92
N THR A 977 -8.60 -6.86 -17.04
CA THR A 977 -9.11 -7.62 -15.91
C THR A 977 -7.99 -8.38 -15.23
N TRP A 978 -8.11 -8.54 -13.92
CA TRP A 978 -7.15 -9.34 -13.14
C TRP A 978 -7.46 -10.84 -13.21
N MET A 979 -8.65 -11.19 -13.69
CA MET A 979 -9.09 -12.56 -13.95
C MET A 979 -9.86 -12.60 -15.27
N PRO A 980 -9.84 -13.73 -16.01
CA PRO A 980 -10.62 -13.88 -17.23
C PRO A 980 -12.10 -13.52 -17.02
N SER A 981 -12.65 -12.71 -17.91
CA SER A 981 -14.05 -12.24 -17.85
C SER A 981 -14.73 -12.39 -19.22
N THR A 982 -16.05 -12.20 -19.32
CA THR A 982 -16.74 -12.21 -20.62
C THR A 982 -17.10 -10.80 -21.09
N VAL A 983 -17.28 -10.62 -22.40
CA VAL A 983 -17.78 -9.35 -22.97
C VAL A 983 -19.12 -8.95 -22.33
N GLU A 984 -19.98 -9.93 -22.05
CA GLU A 984 -21.29 -9.71 -21.45
C GLU A 984 -21.18 -9.25 -19.99
N ASP A 985 -20.23 -9.79 -19.23
CA ASP A 985 -19.93 -9.31 -17.87
C ASP A 985 -19.51 -7.85 -17.89
N ILE A 986 -18.58 -7.49 -18.78
CA ILE A 986 -18.10 -6.11 -18.91
C ILE A 986 -19.26 -5.18 -19.30
N LYS A 987 -20.03 -5.55 -20.33
CA LYS A 987 -21.10 -4.70 -20.87
C LYS A 987 -22.22 -4.45 -19.85
N ASN A 988 -22.63 -5.46 -19.10
CA ASN A 988 -23.76 -5.34 -18.16
C ASN A 988 -23.40 -4.60 -16.86
N LYS A 989 -22.12 -4.51 -16.54
CA LYS A 989 -21.61 -3.90 -15.29
C LYS A 989 -20.94 -2.54 -15.51
N LEU A 990 -20.77 -2.13 -16.77
CA LEU A 990 -20.18 -0.85 -17.13
C LEU A 990 -21.14 0.31 -16.82
N LEU A 991 -20.67 1.22 -15.99
CA LEU A 991 -21.30 2.48 -15.63
C LEU A 991 -20.43 3.63 -16.14
N PHE A 992 -21.06 4.78 -16.38
CA PHE A 992 -20.35 6.01 -16.70
C PHE A 992 -20.95 7.21 -15.97
N THR A 993 -20.11 8.19 -15.70
CA THR A 993 -20.47 9.47 -15.10
C THR A 993 -19.67 10.58 -15.76
N THR A 994 -20.29 11.72 -15.99
CA THR A 994 -19.66 12.96 -16.47
C THR A 994 -19.99 14.11 -15.51
N LEU A 995 -19.26 15.22 -15.62
CA LEU A 995 -19.56 16.40 -14.80
C LEU A 995 -20.96 16.96 -15.05
N TYR A 996 -21.52 16.78 -16.26
CA TYR A 996 -22.88 17.21 -16.60
C TYR A 996 -23.94 16.49 -15.76
N ASP A 997 -23.73 15.21 -15.44
CA ASP A 997 -24.70 14.36 -14.72
C ASP A 997 -24.99 14.80 -13.28
N LEU A 998 -24.23 15.78 -12.76
CA LEU A 998 -24.43 16.43 -11.47
C LEU A 998 -25.52 17.51 -11.48
N THR A 999 -25.82 18.04 -12.66
CA THR A 999 -26.81 19.12 -12.86
C THR A 999 -28.24 18.60 -13.10
N MET A 1000 -28.40 17.26 -13.13
CA MET A 1000 -29.66 16.50 -13.24
C MET A 1000 -30.04 15.83 -11.94
#